data_AF-A0A7Y5NU05-F1
#
_entry.id   AF-A0A7Y5NU05-F1
#
_cell.length_a   1.000
_cell.length_b   1.000
_cell.length_c   1.000
_cell.angle_alpha   90.00
_cell.angle_beta   90.00
_cell.angle_gamma   90.00
#
_symmetry.space_group_name_H-M   'P 1'
#
loop_
_entity.id
_entity.type
_entity.pdbx_description
1 polymer ?
#
loop_
_entity_poly.entity_id
_entity_poly.type
_entity_poly.pdbx_seq_one_letter_code
_entity_poly.pdbx_strand_id
1 'polypeptide(L)'
;MALSRIRHLAYCLPLTLLIAAACEPGADDEAGGAGGGGDGGGPPSSADADGDGIADADEGDGDADGDGILNRDDEDADGDGIPDSVEAGDTDPDTPPVDSDNDGTPDFLDDDSDGNGILDADDGIDDFDDDGIPDFADSDDDGDTVQDAIEIAGAGSDCDDDGQPDAEGTPADPKDCDGDGSADYHDLDSDSDSIGDFDENGADTDGDGIRDRYDDDSDNDGFSDSQEAGDDDVGTDPVDTDDDDIPDFQDEDSDSDGVSDADEHEIGTDPTSVDTDGDGVSDLIEQVAGTDPTDDSDNPQANGDFVFIVPYEEPTTPEEDTVRFRTNIQFADVYFAFDTTGSMSAELTAMQNMVSGVPAIVNQLECANYGGVCNLDADCGAGVCFENHCIQDPNEGLGCIADVWTGVGRFDELNTYENLLSLQSDPAATAGAVPDIGGGQNEAPFQPSHCIANPGLCPNDAGMGCAGNGIGCPGFRADAIRIYVQITDANQQCMGIECTSFTAASAGAALQAAGIKFVGLWGTGDQTGTGTAQSVATDIANASGTVDSSGDPFVYQAIDNAVVQNTVTAIKQLAREKSLDTTIDATDADDGAGDTIDATQFIDYLEVNVSGSGECDVVDPTADTDGDGYDDAFPVLYPGKHVCWDVVPVPQNTTVPATDAPQIYRAILTVRGDGSPLDERDVYFLIPPKDVIITPPK
;
A
#
# COMPACT_ATOMS: atom_id res chain seq x y z
N MET A 1 48.80 -21.80 11.47
CA MET A 1 49.53 -20.51 11.42
C MET A 1 48.44 -19.44 11.36
N ALA A 2 47.81 -19.07 12.48
CA ALA A 2 48.29 -18.23 13.58
C ALA A 2 48.50 -16.76 13.16
N LEU A 3 47.69 -15.87 13.76
CA LEU A 3 47.85 -14.42 14.10
C LEU A 3 46.49 -13.73 13.93
N SER A 4 45.58 -13.67 14.92
CA SER A 4 45.59 -12.85 16.16
C SER A 4 46.00 -11.40 15.95
N ARG A 5 45.03 -10.48 16.08
CA ARG A 5 45.24 -9.07 16.44
C ARG A 5 44.05 -8.56 17.27
N ILE A 6 44.30 -8.45 18.57
CA ILE A 6 43.54 -7.64 19.54
C ILE A 6 43.96 -6.18 19.38
N ARG A 7 43.00 -5.24 19.44
CA ARG A 7 43.24 -3.83 19.75
C ARG A 7 42.13 -3.30 20.66
N HIS A 8 42.51 -2.95 21.88
CA HIS A 8 41.78 -2.03 22.75
C HIS A 8 41.57 -0.68 22.06
N LEU A 9 40.40 -0.06 22.29
CA LEU A 9 40.26 1.38 22.33
C LEU A 9 39.22 1.74 23.41
N ALA A 10 39.61 2.65 24.29
CA ALA A 10 38.81 3.21 25.37
C ALA A 10 38.36 4.63 24.98
N TYR A 11 37.11 4.98 25.30
CA TYR A 11 36.50 6.32 25.41
C TYR A 11 35.30 6.12 26.35
N CYS A 12 35.10 6.73 27.53
CA CYS A 12 35.43 8.04 28.10
C CYS A 12 34.54 9.18 27.57
N LEU A 13 33.38 9.39 28.20
CA LEU A 13 32.67 10.67 28.29
C LEU A 13 32.06 10.86 29.70
N PRO A 14 31.76 12.11 30.10
CA PRO A 14 32.06 12.59 31.45
C PRO A 14 30.82 12.80 32.33
N LEU A 15 30.97 12.46 33.61
CA LEU A 15 30.06 12.85 34.68
C LEU A 15 30.48 14.22 35.24
N THR A 16 29.59 15.21 35.18
CA THR A 16 29.79 16.53 35.80
C THR A 16 29.26 16.56 37.23
N LEU A 17 30.22 16.76 38.13
CA LEU A 17 30.16 16.88 39.58
C LEU A 17 29.46 18.17 40.08
N LEU A 18 28.64 18.07 41.13
CA LEU A 18 28.36 19.21 42.03
C LEU A 18 28.42 18.83 43.53
N ILE A 19 29.65 18.93 44.07
CA ILE A 19 30.05 19.52 45.38
C ILE A 19 29.28 19.13 46.66
N ALA A 20 29.97 18.39 47.55
CA ALA A 20 30.30 18.81 48.93
C ALA A 20 31.45 17.94 49.47
N ALA A 21 32.70 18.39 49.40
CA ALA A 21 33.40 19.10 50.48
C ALA A 21 33.70 18.26 51.74
N ALA A 22 34.78 17.47 51.70
CA ALA A 22 35.60 17.19 52.89
C ALA A 22 37.10 17.40 52.55
N CYS A 23 37.75 18.16 53.43
CA CYS A 23 39.10 18.70 53.30
C CYS A 23 40.07 17.84 54.14
N GLU A 24 41.13 17.30 53.52
CA GLU A 24 42.32 16.76 54.18
C GLU A 24 43.06 17.87 54.98
N PRO A 25 43.94 17.61 55.96
CA PRO A 25 45.27 16.98 55.78
C PRO A 25 45.68 16.08 56.98
N GLY A 26 46.69 15.23 56.99
CA GLY A 26 48.02 15.22 56.38
C GLY A 26 48.96 14.63 57.45
N ALA A 27 49.85 13.72 57.05
CA ALA A 27 50.81 13.08 57.94
C ALA A 27 52.21 13.67 57.73
N ASP A 28 52.85 14.09 58.81
CA ASP A 28 54.29 14.32 58.88
C ASP A 28 54.89 13.93 60.25
N ASP A 29 55.94 13.12 60.13
CA ASP A 29 56.85 12.60 61.15
C ASP A 29 57.41 13.66 62.11
N GLU A 30 57.70 13.25 63.35
CA GLU A 30 59.04 13.40 63.97
C GLU A 30 59.13 12.71 65.34
N ALA A 31 60.29 12.11 65.59
CA ALA A 31 60.58 11.17 66.67
C ALA A 31 60.95 11.83 68.01
N GLY A 32 60.67 11.16 69.14
CA GLY A 32 61.40 11.44 70.38
C GLY A 32 60.83 10.98 71.74
N GLY A 33 60.95 9.68 72.05
CA GLY A 33 61.49 9.27 73.36
C GLY A 33 60.55 8.90 74.52
N ALA A 34 60.37 7.58 74.66
CA ALA A 34 60.35 6.77 75.89
C ALA A 34 59.16 6.82 76.86
N GLY A 35 58.39 5.72 76.88
CA GLY A 35 58.06 5.02 78.13
C GLY A 35 56.61 4.51 78.28
N GLY A 36 56.45 3.17 78.23
CA GLY A 36 55.38 2.44 78.94
C GLY A 36 54.07 2.27 78.17
N GLY A 37 53.70 1.02 77.86
CA GLY A 37 52.51 0.65 77.10
C GLY A 37 51.18 0.85 77.82
N GLY A 38 50.12 0.78 77.02
CA GLY A 38 48.72 0.80 77.40
C GLY A 38 47.88 0.93 76.13
N ASP A 39 47.05 -0.07 75.89
CA ASP A 39 46.29 -0.36 74.67
C ASP A 39 45.24 0.71 74.32
N GLY A 40 44.77 0.66 73.07
CA GLY A 40 43.86 1.61 72.44
C GLY A 40 42.51 1.73 73.13
N GLY A 41 41.96 2.95 73.09
CA GLY A 41 40.54 3.21 73.33
C GLY A 41 39.88 3.58 72.01
N GLY A 42 39.09 2.66 71.47
CA GLY A 42 37.85 3.02 70.79
C GLY A 42 36.81 3.45 71.82
N PRO A 43 35.62 3.94 71.40
CA PRO A 43 34.52 4.23 72.33
C PRO A 43 34.16 2.97 73.14
N PRO A 44 33.50 3.09 74.31
CA PRO A 44 32.89 1.92 74.93
C PRO A 44 31.91 1.34 73.91
N SER A 45 31.95 0.03 73.66
CA SER A 45 30.85 -0.65 73.00
C SER A 45 29.54 -0.24 73.69
N SER A 46 28.47 -0.04 72.93
CA SER A 46 27.11 -0.14 73.42
C SER A 46 27.02 -1.33 74.39
N ALA A 47 26.24 -1.15 75.46
CA ALA A 47 25.86 -2.31 76.24
C ALA A 47 24.86 -3.08 75.38
N ASP A 48 25.11 -4.36 75.28
CA ASP A 48 24.40 -5.37 74.51
C ASP A 48 24.48 -6.59 75.45
N ALA A 49 23.36 -6.92 76.09
CA ALA A 49 23.32 -7.72 77.32
C ALA A 49 23.22 -9.23 77.06
N ASP A 50 22.48 -9.61 76.03
CA ASP A 50 22.23 -10.93 75.46
C ASP A 50 23.20 -11.25 74.31
N GLY A 51 23.74 -10.26 73.61
CA GLY A 51 24.78 -10.44 72.59
C GLY A 51 24.21 -10.74 71.22
N ASP A 52 23.01 -10.23 70.93
CA ASP A 52 22.25 -10.46 69.71
C ASP A 52 22.70 -9.58 68.53
N GLY A 53 23.28 -8.41 68.81
CA GLY A 53 23.69 -7.44 67.79
C GLY A 53 22.96 -6.10 67.90
N ILE A 54 22.01 -5.97 68.83
CA ILE A 54 21.25 -4.74 69.09
C ILE A 54 21.75 -4.14 70.42
N ALA A 55 21.62 -2.83 70.60
CA ALA A 55 22.02 -2.19 71.86
C ALA A 55 20.88 -2.11 72.87
N ASP A 56 21.19 -2.32 74.16
CA ASP A 56 20.24 -2.19 75.30
C ASP A 56 19.40 -0.90 75.27
N ALA A 57 19.94 0.16 74.65
CA ALA A 57 19.32 1.48 74.57
C ALA A 57 18.24 1.58 73.49
N ASP A 58 18.37 0.81 72.42
CA ASP A 58 17.48 0.78 71.26
C ASP A 58 16.33 -0.24 71.51
N GLU A 59 16.62 -1.38 72.15
CA GLU A 59 15.62 -2.38 72.59
C GLU A 59 14.76 -1.88 73.77
N GLY A 60 15.40 -1.19 74.71
CA GLY A 60 14.75 -0.56 75.85
C GLY A 60 14.27 -1.51 76.96
N ASP A 61 13.42 -1.00 77.85
CA ASP A 61 12.87 -1.74 79.01
C ASP A 61 11.45 -2.27 78.72
N GLY A 62 11.13 -2.51 77.45
CA GLY A 62 9.87 -3.11 76.97
C GLY A 62 9.73 -4.58 77.36
N ASP A 63 8.59 -5.17 77.00
CA ASP A 63 8.23 -6.60 77.15
C ASP A 63 7.12 -6.81 76.09
N ALA A 64 7.52 -6.95 74.82
CA ALA A 64 6.63 -6.88 73.67
C ALA A 64 5.74 -8.15 73.57
N ASP A 65 6.33 -9.33 73.70
CA ASP A 65 5.62 -10.63 73.71
C ASP A 65 4.84 -10.92 75.03
N GLY A 66 5.22 -10.25 76.13
CA GLY A 66 4.58 -10.36 77.43
C GLY A 66 4.97 -11.62 78.23
N ASP A 67 6.09 -12.28 77.93
CA ASP A 67 6.55 -13.47 78.67
C ASP A 67 7.17 -13.12 80.05
N GLY A 68 7.52 -11.84 80.24
CA GLY A 68 8.06 -11.27 81.47
C GLY A 68 9.59 -11.20 81.54
N ILE A 69 10.28 -11.49 80.44
CA ILE A 69 11.63 -11.02 80.11
C ILE A 69 11.47 -9.57 79.57
N LEU A 70 12.56 -8.82 79.49
CA LEU A 70 12.50 -7.44 78.97
C LEU A 70 13.25 -7.46 77.65
N ASN A 71 12.80 -6.74 76.62
CA ASN A 71 13.36 -6.82 75.25
C ASN A 71 14.90 -6.90 75.24
N ARG A 72 15.60 -5.95 75.90
CA ARG A 72 17.08 -5.95 76.07
C ARG A 72 17.76 -7.13 76.80
N ASP A 73 16.99 -8.11 77.23
CA ASP A 73 17.45 -9.31 77.93
C ASP A 73 16.75 -10.56 77.32
N ASP A 74 16.00 -10.39 76.21
CA ASP A 74 15.26 -11.42 75.48
C ASP A 74 16.08 -11.94 74.30
N GLU A 75 15.77 -13.14 73.79
CA GLU A 75 16.44 -13.68 72.59
C GLU A 75 15.51 -13.70 71.36
N ASP A 76 14.27 -13.22 71.52
CA ASP A 76 13.09 -13.31 70.62
C ASP A 76 12.01 -12.39 71.23
N ALA A 77 12.11 -11.07 71.00
CA ALA A 77 11.45 -10.05 71.81
C ALA A 77 9.95 -9.86 71.52
N ASP A 78 9.48 -10.14 70.31
CA ASP A 78 8.05 -10.20 69.92
C ASP A 78 7.46 -11.62 70.01
N GLY A 79 8.30 -12.65 70.06
CA GLY A 79 7.89 -14.03 70.33
C GLY A 79 7.37 -14.75 69.09
N ASP A 80 7.77 -14.32 67.90
CA ASP A 80 7.38 -14.88 66.61
C ASP A 80 8.17 -16.19 66.30
N GLY A 81 9.35 -16.36 66.92
CA GLY A 81 10.23 -17.51 66.80
C GLY A 81 11.45 -17.30 65.90
N ILE A 82 11.63 -16.11 65.31
CA ILE A 82 12.87 -15.60 64.74
C ILE A 82 13.67 -14.94 65.89
N PRO A 83 14.98 -15.21 66.02
CA PRO A 83 15.75 -14.59 67.11
C PRO A 83 16.23 -13.20 66.74
N ASP A 84 16.16 -12.24 67.68
CA ASP A 84 16.55 -10.81 67.51
C ASP A 84 17.91 -10.63 66.79
N SER A 85 18.83 -11.58 66.94
CA SER A 85 20.13 -11.61 66.25
C SER A 85 20.07 -11.80 64.71
N VAL A 86 18.93 -12.24 64.18
CA VAL A 86 18.64 -12.39 62.75
C VAL A 86 17.97 -11.12 62.25
N GLU A 87 16.93 -10.64 62.93
CA GLU A 87 16.23 -9.37 62.62
C GLU A 87 17.10 -8.14 62.82
N ALA A 88 18.19 -8.23 63.59
CA ALA A 88 19.19 -7.17 63.69
C ALA A 88 19.83 -6.80 62.34
N GLY A 89 19.78 -7.69 61.34
CA GLY A 89 20.38 -7.51 60.00
C GLY A 89 21.92 -7.47 59.97
N ASP A 90 22.58 -7.22 61.10
CA ASP A 90 24.03 -7.30 61.25
C ASP A 90 24.45 -7.72 62.68
N THR A 91 25.71 -7.49 63.06
CA THR A 91 26.25 -7.91 64.38
C THR A 91 26.95 -6.76 65.11
N ASP A 92 26.76 -5.52 64.64
CA ASP A 92 27.37 -4.30 65.15
C ASP A 92 26.34 -3.48 65.94
N PRO A 93 26.29 -3.58 67.28
CA PRO A 93 25.29 -2.88 68.12
C PRO A 93 25.46 -1.35 68.15
N ASP A 94 26.30 -0.77 67.29
CA ASP A 94 26.35 0.66 67.03
C ASP A 94 25.51 1.04 65.77
N THR A 95 24.97 0.08 65.02
CA THR A 95 24.01 0.31 63.92
C THR A 95 22.60 0.49 64.49
N PRO A 96 21.80 1.45 63.95
CA PRO A 96 20.38 1.53 64.31
C PRO A 96 19.67 0.22 63.94
N PRO A 97 18.66 -0.22 64.72
CA PRO A 97 17.83 -1.35 64.35
C PRO A 97 17.24 -1.19 62.94
N VAL A 98 17.13 -2.32 62.23
CA VAL A 98 16.42 -2.41 60.95
C VAL A 98 14.92 -2.18 61.20
N ASP A 99 14.26 -1.58 60.22
CA ASP A 99 12.85 -1.16 60.20
C ASP A 99 12.46 -1.23 58.71
N SER A 100 12.16 -2.45 58.26
CA SER A 100 12.11 -2.85 56.85
C SER A 100 10.95 -2.17 56.12
N ASP A 101 9.74 -2.21 56.69
CA ASP A 101 8.55 -1.51 56.16
C ASP A 101 8.50 0.01 56.47
N ASN A 102 9.39 0.50 57.34
CA ASN A 102 9.48 1.88 57.81
C ASN A 102 8.24 2.42 58.54
N ASP A 103 7.45 1.57 59.23
CA ASP A 103 6.31 2.00 60.04
C ASP A 103 6.72 2.66 61.37
N GLY A 104 7.99 2.46 61.76
CA GLY A 104 8.59 2.97 62.98
C GLY A 104 8.65 1.97 64.14
N THR A 105 8.28 0.72 63.91
CA THR A 105 8.50 -0.46 64.74
C THR A 105 9.69 -1.22 64.12
N PRO A 106 10.82 -1.34 64.83
CA PRO A 106 11.94 -2.12 64.32
C PRO A 106 11.60 -3.60 64.20
N ASP A 107 12.21 -4.29 63.23
CA ASP A 107 11.94 -5.69 62.86
C ASP A 107 11.90 -6.64 64.07
N PHE A 108 12.91 -6.58 64.97
CA PHE A 108 12.94 -7.39 66.21
C PHE A 108 11.80 -7.15 67.23
N LEU A 109 10.86 -6.25 66.92
CA LEU A 109 9.67 -5.95 67.71
C LEU A 109 8.40 -5.95 66.86
N ASP A 110 8.50 -6.32 65.59
CA ASP A 110 7.41 -6.36 64.63
C ASP A 110 7.03 -7.80 64.32
N ASP A 111 5.73 -8.09 64.24
CA ASP A 111 5.28 -9.45 63.92
C ASP A 111 5.17 -9.67 62.39
N ASP A 112 5.42 -8.63 61.59
CA ASP A 112 5.21 -8.47 60.13
C ASP A 112 6.19 -7.38 59.61
N SER A 113 7.48 -7.72 59.54
CA SER A 113 8.60 -6.77 59.39
C SER A 113 8.65 -6.05 58.03
N ASP A 114 8.19 -6.69 56.96
CA ASP A 114 8.10 -6.12 55.61
C ASP A 114 6.73 -5.50 55.30
N GLY A 115 5.72 -5.80 56.13
CA GLY A 115 4.39 -5.22 56.08
C GLY A 115 3.51 -5.76 54.95
N ASN A 116 3.82 -6.95 54.40
CA ASN A 116 3.01 -7.59 53.35
C ASN A 116 1.73 -8.26 53.91
N GLY A 117 1.65 -8.45 55.24
CA GLY A 117 0.51 -9.03 55.94
C GLY A 117 0.56 -10.53 56.18
N ILE A 118 1.60 -11.21 55.68
CA ILE A 118 2.11 -12.49 56.19
C ILE A 118 2.88 -12.17 57.49
N LEU A 119 2.91 -13.10 58.43
CA LEU A 119 3.66 -12.88 59.67
C LEU A 119 5.06 -13.45 59.49
N ASP A 120 6.06 -12.85 60.11
CA ASP A 120 7.47 -13.26 60.04
C ASP A 120 7.66 -14.75 60.38
N ALA A 121 6.89 -15.24 61.36
CA ALA A 121 6.87 -16.65 61.75
C ALA A 121 6.36 -17.62 60.66
N ASP A 122 5.55 -17.13 59.72
CA ASP A 122 4.98 -17.88 58.59
C ASP A 122 5.82 -17.71 57.30
N ASP A 123 6.46 -16.55 57.05
CA ASP A 123 7.44 -16.35 55.95
C ASP A 123 8.75 -17.09 56.23
N GLY A 124 9.31 -16.85 57.40
CA GLY A 124 10.54 -17.48 57.85
C GLY A 124 11.81 -16.81 57.31
N ILE A 125 12.92 -17.52 57.46
CA ILE A 125 14.29 -16.98 57.30
C ILE A 125 14.96 -17.44 56.01
N ASP A 126 14.17 -17.95 55.06
CA ASP A 126 14.69 -18.26 53.73
C ASP A 126 14.94 -16.92 52.97
N ASP A 127 15.55 -16.98 51.80
CA ASP A 127 16.04 -15.84 51.02
C ASP A 127 15.85 -16.29 49.57
N PHE A 128 14.67 -16.01 49.03
CA PHE A 128 14.17 -16.63 47.80
C PHE A 128 14.95 -16.19 46.57
N ASP A 129 15.28 -14.90 46.45
CA ASP A 129 16.05 -14.33 45.34
C ASP A 129 17.60 -14.33 45.54
N ASP A 130 18.09 -14.75 46.72
CA ASP A 130 19.50 -14.76 47.13
C ASP A 130 20.16 -13.34 47.16
N ASP A 131 19.41 -12.25 47.34
CA ASP A 131 19.95 -10.87 47.45
C ASP A 131 20.63 -10.59 48.80
N GLY A 132 20.30 -11.40 49.81
CA GLY A 132 20.83 -11.36 51.17
C GLY A 132 19.94 -10.68 52.22
N ILE A 133 18.73 -10.28 51.84
CA ILE A 133 17.61 -9.95 52.72
C ILE A 133 16.74 -11.23 52.86
N PRO A 134 16.42 -11.67 54.08
CA PRO A 134 15.52 -12.82 54.24
C PRO A 134 14.05 -12.45 53.99
N ASP A 135 13.27 -13.40 53.50
CA ASP A 135 11.88 -13.23 53.05
C ASP A 135 10.99 -12.45 54.07
N PHE A 136 11.06 -12.76 55.38
CA PHE A 136 10.29 -12.04 56.40
C PHE A 136 10.53 -10.51 56.47
N ALA A 137 11.65 -10.04 55.91
CA ALA A 137 12.06 -8.64 55.90
C ALA A 137 12.30 -8.10 54.48
N ASP A 138 12.08 -8.91 53.45
CA ASP A 138 12.07 -8.47 52.06
C ASP A 138 10.64 -8.14 51.64
N SER A 139 10.48 -7.24 50.68
CA SER A 139 9.16 -6.76 50.23
C SER A 139 8.87 -7.11 48.76
N ASP A 140 9.74 -7.94 48.19
CA ASP A 140 9.88 -8.34 46.79
C ASP A 140 10.70 -9.65 46.78
N ASP A 141 10.11 -10.72 47.32
CA ASP A 141 10.81 -11.95 47.69
C ASP A 141 11.46 -12.66 46.48
N ASP A 142 10.87 -12.55 45.29
CA ASP A 142 11.42 -13.11 44.05
C ASP A 142 12.24 -12.14 43.21
N GLY A 143 12.26 -10.86 43.59
CA GLY A 143 13.13 -9.85 43.01
C GLY A 143 12.72 -9.44 41.58
N ASP A 144 11.45 -9.60 41.24
CA ASP A 144 10.85 -9.23 39.96
C ASP A 144 10.41 -7.74 39.88
N THR A 145 10.58 -6.99 40.98
CA THR A 145 10.24 -5.56 41.14
C THR A 145 8.76 -5.21 41.29
N VAL A 146 7.89 -6.22 41.34
CA VAL A 146 6.56 -6.12 41.92
C VAL A 146 6.75 -6.14 43.45
N GLN A 147 5.70 -6.27 44.24
CA GLN A 147 5.82 -6.16 45.70
C GLN A 147 4.90 -7.21 46.26
N ASP A 148 5.36 -8.00 47.23
CA ASP A 148 4.60 -9.16 47.71
C ASP A 148 3.19 -8.74 48.14
N ALA A 149 3.04 -7.58 48.78
CA ALA A 149 1.74 -7.04 49.17
C ALA A 149 0.75 -6.82 48.00
N ILE A 150 1.25 -6.58 46.78
CA ILE A 150 0.49 -6.45 45.52
C ILE A 150 0.14 -7.83 44.96
N GLU A 151 1.09 -8.77 44.95
CA GLU A 151 0.91 -10.12 44.39
C GLU A 151 0.09 -11.03 45.29
N ILE A 152 0.31 -10.98 46.60
CA ILE A 152 -0.55 -11.63 47.61
C ILE A 152 -2.01 -11.20 47.44
N ALA A 153 -2.24 -9.93 47.12
CA ALA A 153 -3.58 -9.43 46.83
C ALA A 153 -4.07 -9.85 45.44
N GLY A 154 -3.18 -10.01 44.45
CA GLY A 154 -3.50 -10.33 43.05
C GLY A 154 -4.54 -9.38 42.48
N ALA A 155 -4.40 -8.08 42.75
CA ALA A 155 -5.40 -7.11 42.33
C ALA A 155 -5.44 -7.00 40.80
N GLY A 156 -6.54 -7.46 40.19
CA GLY A 156 -6.66 -7.54 38.73
C GLY A 156 -6.32 -8.92 38.16
N SER A 157 -6.02 -9.94 38.98
CA SER A 157 -5.76 -11.30 38.48
C SER A 157 -7.01 -11.92 37.82
N ASP A 158 -6.85 -12.71 36.76
CA ASP A 158 -7.88 -13.62 36.23
C ASP A 158 -7.38 -15.08 36.20
N CYS A 159 -6.97 -15.61 37.36
CA CYS A 159 -6.44 -16.97 37.46
C CYS A 159 -7.41 -18.11 37.05
N ASP A 160 -8.67 -17.83 36.68
CA ASP A 160 -9.59 -18.84 36.14
C ASP A 160 -9.96 -18.67 34.66
N ASP A 161 -9.33 -17.70 33.99
CA ASP A 161 -9.43 -17.40 32.55
C ASP A 161 -10.91 -17.34 32.12
N ASP A 162 -11.70 -16.53 32.84
CA ASP A 162 -13.12 -16.31 32.55
C ASP A 162 -13.42 -14.94 31.91
N GLY A 163 -12.36 -14.15 31.71
CA GLY A 163 -12.32 -12.80 31.17
C GLY A 163 -12.87 -11.78 32.16
N GLN A 164 -12.73 -12.02 33.46
CA GLN A 164 -13.17 -11.11 34.51
C GLN A 164 -12.22 -11.14 35.71
N PRO A 165 -11.87 -9.96 36.26
CA PRO A 165 -11.03 -9.89 37.44
C PRO A 165 -11.61 -10.67 38.62
N ASP A 166 -10.73 -11.49 39.16
CA ASP A 166 -11.00 -12.44 40.21
C ASP A 166 -11.08 -11.73 41.57
N ALA A 167 -11.45 -12.46 42.63
CA ALA A 167 -11.46 -11.86 43.97
C ALA A 167 -10.02 -11.75 44.52
N GLU A 168 -9.67 -10.57 45.06
CA GLU A 168 -8.37 -10.36 45.73
C GLU A 168 -8.06 -11.46 46.76
N GLY A 169 -6.80 -11.90 46.76
CA GLY A 169 -6.24 -12.89 47.67
C GLY A 169 -6.14 -12.40 49.12
N THR A 170 -5.59 -13.25 49.98
CA THR A 170 -5.27 -12.88 51.36
C THR A 170 -3.95 -13.52 51.76
N PRO A 171 -3.22 -13.00 52.76
CA PRO A 171 -2.00 -13.66 53.26
C PRO A 171 -2.18 -15.14 53.67
N ALA A 172 -3.39 -15.57 54.00
CA ALA A 172 -3.66 -16.98 54.35
C ALA A 172 -4.02 -17.88 53.16
N ASP A 173 -4.20 -17.28 51.98
CA ASP A 173 -4.60 -17.90 50.70
C ASP A 173 -4.12 -16.92 49.60
N PRO A 174 -2.79 -16.75 49.43
CA PRO A 174 -2.22 -15.89 48.40
C PRO A 174 -2.58 -16.41 47.01
N LYS A 175 -2.42 -15.57 46.00
CA LYS A 175 -2.66 -15.97 44.61
C LYS A 175 -1.52 -16.89 44.11
N ASP A 176 -1.90 -17.73 43.16
CA ASP A 176 -1.13 -18.83 42.53
C ASP A 176 -1.84 -19.03 41.19
N CYS A 177 -1.56 -18.14 40.24
CA CYS A 177 -2.36 -17.97 39.03
C CYS A 177 -2.14 -19.11 38.02
N ASP A 178 -0.91 -19.58 37.86
CA ASP A 178 -0.58 -20.73 37.02
C ASP A 178 -0.87 -22.11 37.68
N GLY A 179 -1.06 -22.15 39.00
CA GLY A 179 -1.38 -23.35 39.77
C GLY A 179 -0.22 -24.34 39.92
N ASP A 180 1.03 -23.89 39.78
CA ASP A 180 2.23 -24.73 39.89
C ASP A 180 2.56 -25.09 41.36
N GLY A 181 2.04 -24.30 42.29
CA GLY A 181 2.15 -24.45 43.73
C GLY A 181 3.21 -23.58 44.40
N SER A 182 3.85 -22.69 43.65
CA SER A 182 4.47 -21.43 44.09
C SER A 182 3.36 -20.38 44.11
N ALA A 183 3.41 -19.43 45.04
CA ALA A 183 2.46 -18.33 45.04
C ALA A 183 3.05 -17.20 44.19
N ASP A 184 2.21 -16.32 43.65
CA ASP A 184 2.64 -15.26 42.72
C ASP A 184 3.82 -14.44 43.27
N TYR A 185 3.83 -14.09 44.56
CA TYR A 185 4.94 -13.35 45.20
C TYR A 185 6.27 -14.11 45.35
N HIS A 186 6.28 -15.40 44.97
CA HIS A 186 7.43 -16.31 44.94
C HIS A 186 7.55 -16.92 43.53
N ASP A 187 7.10 -16.20 42.51
CA ASP A 187 7.12 -16.65 41.13
C ASP A 187 7.45 -15.52 40.15
N LEU A 188 8.45 -15.75 39.31
CA LEU A 188 8.95 -14.75 38.37
C LEU A 188 8.06 -14.57 37.12
N ASP A 189 7.06 -15.43 36.96
CA ASP A 189 6.16 -15.56 35.81
C ASP A 189 4.82 -16.15 36.33
N SER A 190 3.95 -15.26 36.80
CA SER A 190 2.74 -15.56 37.58
C SER A 190 1.69 -16.38 36.82
N ASP A 191 1.62 -16.25 35.50
CA ASP A 191 0.66 -16.93 34.63
C ASP A 191 1.31 -17.96 33.66
N SER A 192 2.63 -18.13 33.75
CA SER A 192 3.41 -19.16 33.05
C SER A 192 3.38 -19.01 31.53
N ASP A 193 3.33 -17.78 31.04
CA ASP A 193 3.22 -17.46 29.63
C ASP A 193 4.60 -17.33 28.95
N SER A 194 5.70 -17.29 29.72
CA SER A 194 7.11 -17.11 29.32
C SER A 194 7.60 -15.66 29.23
N ILE A 195 6.76 -14.69 29.57
CA ILE A 195 7.12 -13.32 29.86
C ILE A 195 7.20 -13.19 31.39
N GLY A 196 8.16 -12.41 31.89
CA GLY A 196 8.33 -12.24 33.33
C GLY A 196 7.50 -11.07 33.85
N ASP A 197 6.98 -11.19 35.06
CA ASP A 197 6.21 -10.14 35.75
C ASP A 197 6.92 -8.76 35.78
N PHE A 198 8.26 -8.78 35.81
CA PHE A 198 9.13 -7.60 35.67
C PHE A 198 8.88 -6.81 34.36
N ASP A 199 8.75 -7.53 33.23
CA ASP A 199 8.59 -6.94 31.91
C ASP A 199 7.15 -6.42 31.68
N GLU A 200 6.18 -6.97 32.38
CA GLU A 200 4.75 -6.61 32.28
C GLU A 200 4.33 -5.50 33.26
N ASN A 201 5.03 -5.40 34.40
CA ASN A 201 5.02 -4.27 35.35
C ASN A 201 3.62 -3.74 35.74
N GLY A 202 2.63 -4.64 35.81
CA GLY A 202 1.26 -4.30 36.19
C GLY A 202 0.57 -3.27 35.30
N ALA A 203 0.92 -3.24 34.01
CA ALA A 203 0.13 -2.64 32.96
C ALA A 203 -1.26 -3.30 32.84
N ASP A 204 -2.10 -2.69 32.02
CA ASP A 204 -3.48 -3.10 31.69
C ASP A 204 -3.66 -2.53 30.27
N THR A 205 -2.98 -3.19 29.32
CA THR A 205 -2.68 -2.66 27.99
C THR A 205 -3.95 -2.40 27.18
N ASP A 206 -4.88 -3.35 27.18
CA ASP A 206 -6.17 -3.22 26.51
C ASP A 206 -7.25 -2.47 27.33
N GLY A 207 -7.04 -2.32 28.65
CA GLY A 207 -7.94 -1.62 29.56
C GLY A 207 -9.19 -2.41 29.99
N ASP A 208 -9.17 -3.74 29.93
CA ASP A 208 -10.29 -4.59 30.36
C ASP A 208 -10.39 -4.74 31.89
N GLY A 209 -9.30 -4.42 32.59
CA GLY A 209 -9.17 -4.41 34.04
C GLY A 209 -8.55 -5.68 34.65
N ILE A 210 -8.13 -6.63 33.81
CA ILE A 210 -7.08 -7.59 34.10
C ILE A 210 -5.74 -6.84 33.95
N ARG A 211 -4.66 -7.35 34.55
CA ARG A 211 -3.33 -6.76 34.36
C ARG A 211 -2.51 -7.73 33.55
N ASP A 212 -1.63 -7.20 32.70
CA ASP A 212 -0.82 -7.95 31.74
C ASP A 212 -0.24 -9.26 32.33
N ARG A 213 0.48 -9.20 33.46
CA ARG A 213 1.00 -10.40 34.20
C ARG A 213 0.01 -11.47 34.68
N TYR A 214 -1.27 -11.28 34.40
CA TYR A 214 -2.35 -12.19 34.70
C TYR A 214 -3.34 -12.30 33.53
N ASP A 215 -2.96 -11.83 32.34
CA ASP A 215 -3.75 -11.78 31.12
C ASP A 215 -3.12 -12.66 30.06
N ASP A 216 -3.89 -13.60 29.50
CA ASP A 216 -3.38 -14.51 28.47
C ASP A 216 -3.23 -13.82 27.09
N ASP A 217 -3.80 -12.61 26.91
CA ASP A 217 -3.89 -11.84 25.66
C ASP A 217 -3.97 -10.31 25.98
N SER A 218 -2.83 -9.73 26.36
CA SER A 218 -2.69 -8.39 26.97
C SER A 218 -3.18 -7.22 26.11
N ASP A 219 -3.08 -7.33 24.78
CA ASP A 219 -3.54 -6.31 23.84
C ASP A 219 -4.86 -6.68 23.12
N ASN A 220 -5.35 -7.91 23.36
CA ASN A 220 -6.63 -8.44 22.91
C ASN A 220 -6.77 -8.51 21.38
N ASP A 221 -5.66 -8.77 20.70
CA ASP A 221 -5.56 -8.90 19.26
C ASP A 221 -5.92 -10.33 18.77
N GLY A 222 -5.99 -11.30 19.69
CA GLY A 222 -6.33 -12.70 19.45
C GLY A 222 -5.15 -13.64 19.16
N PHE A 223 -3.93 -13.15 19.29
CA PHE A 223 -2.77 -13.94 19.67
C PHE A 223 -2.76 -14.06 21.20
N SER A 224 -1.63 -14.40 21.79
CA SER A 224 -1.60 -14.68 23.23
C SER A 224 -0.19 -14.44 23.65
N ASP A 225 0.02 -13.89 24.83
CA ASP A 225 1.31 -13.38 25.26
C ASP A 225 2.41 -14.45 25.15
N SER A 226 2.09 -15.71 25.49
CA SER A 226 3.01 -16.86 25.26
C SER A 226 3.41 -17.20 23.82
N GLN A 227 2.59 -16.81 22.84
CA GLN A 227 2.90 -16.91 21.41
C GLN A 227 3.79 -15.76 20.95
N GLU A 228 3.69 -14.62 21.63
CA GLU A 228 4.41 -13.37 21.38
C GLU A 228 5.65 -13.21 22.25
N ALA A 229 5.88 -14.03 23.28
CA ALA A 229 7.08 -13.98 24.12
C ALA A 229 8.41 -14.09 23.34
N GLY A 230 8.37 -14.70 22.14
CA GLY A 230 9.52 -14.88 21.26
C GLY A 230 10.43 -16.08 21.62
N ASP A 231 10.57 -16.40 22.91
CA ASP A 231 11.13 -17.66 23.40
C ASP A 231 10.59 -18.11 24.78
N ASP A 232 11.19 -19.15 25.38
CA ASP A 232 10.70 -19.77 26.63
C ASP A 232 11.55 -19.34 27.87
N ASP A 233 12.44 -18.34 27.74
CA ASP A 233 13.40 -17.90 28.78
C ASP A 233 12.95 -16.56 29.38
N VAL A 234 12.17 -16.60 30.48
CA VAL A 234 11.66 -15.44 31.24
C VAL A 234 12.72 -14.40 31.64
N GLY A 235 14.01 -14.75 31.58
CA GLY A 235 15.12 -13.83 31.85
C GLY A 235 15.63 -13.06 30.63
N THR A 236 14.98 -13.19 29.47
CA THR A 236 15.27 -12.42 28.27
C THR A 236 14.15 -11.44 27.98
N ASP A 237 14.53 -10.19 27.65
CA ASP A 237 13.60 -9.17 27.18
C ASP A 237 12.65 -9.75 26.10
N PRO A 238 11.32 -9.52 26.21
CA PRO A 238 10.34 -9.93 25.21
C PRO A 238 10.70 -9.45 23.80
N VAL A 239 10.18 -10.14 22.79
CA VAL A 239 10.40 -9.73 21.40
C VAL A 239 9.64 -8.44 21.11
N ASP A 240 10.31 -7.58 20.34
CA ASP A 240 9.81 -6.32 19.78
C ASP A 240 10.22 -6.40 18.31
N THR A 241 9.26 -6.69 17.44
CA THR A 241 9.48 -7.06 16.05
C THR A 241 9.87 -5.85 15.19
N ASP A 242 9.30 -4.67 15.47
CA ASP A 242 9.51 -3.45 14.69
C ASP A 242 10.55 -2.47 15.29
N ASP A 243 11.09 -2.81 16.48
CA ASP A 243 12.06 -2.05 17.30
C ASP A 243 11.50 -0.67 17.77
N ASP A 244 10.20 -0.54 18.07
CA ASP A 244 9.57 0.73 18.50
C ASP A 244 9.56 0.98 20.04
N ASP A 245 10.14 0.06 20.82
CA ASP A 245 10.14 0.00 22.29
C ASP A 245 8.79 -0.47 22.92
N ILE A 246 7.87 -1.04 22.14
CA ILE A 246 6.67 -1.76 22.59
C ILE A 246 6.84 -3.25 22.21
N PRO A 247 6.86 -4.18 23.17
CA PRO A 247 6.90 -5.61 22.86
C PRO A 247 5.65 -6.11 22.13
N ASP A 248 5.80 -7.16 21.32
CA ASP A 248 4.72 -7.71 20.48
C ASP A 248 3.45 -8.05 21.31
N PHE A 249 3.58 -8.62 22.51
CA PHE A 249 2.43 -8.94 23.38
C PHE A 249 1.63 -7.71 23.88
N GLN A 250 2.16 -6.49 23.68
CA GLN A 250 1.52 -5.22 24.02
C GLN A 250 1.22 -4.36 22.79
N ASP A 251 1.46 -4.87 21.57
CA ASP A 251 1.36 -4.11 20.33
C ASP A 251 0.33 -4.70 19.35
N GLU A 252 -0.74 -3.95 19.09
CA GLU A 252 -1.84 -4.36 18.20
C GLU A 252 -1.42 -4.52 16.70
N ASP A 253 -0.17 -4.17 16.32
CA ASP A 253 0.41 -4.18 14.97
C ASP A 253 1.93 -4.45 15.05
N SER A 254 2.32 -5.67 15.45
CA SER A 254 3.69 -6.07 15.88
C SER A 254 4.80 -5.73 14.88
N ASP A 255 4.52 -5.70 13.57
CA ASP A 255 5.50 -5.34 12.55
C ASP A 255 5.32 -3.94 11.95
N SER A 256 4.30 -3.22 12.41
CA SER A 256 3.92 -1.88 12.04
C SER A 256 3.75 -1.68 10.52
N ASP A 257 3.30 -2.71 9.80
CA ASP A 257 2.98 -2.62 8.38
C ASP A 257 1.63 -1.95 8.09
N GLY A 258 0.82 -1.75 9.14
CA GLY A 258 -0.49 -1.10 9.11
C GLY A 258 -1.67 -2.05 8.94
N VAL A 259 -1.44 -3.35 9.01
CA VAL A 259 -2.45 -4.39 9.18
C VAL A 259 -2.31 -4.90 10.62
N SER A 260 -3.29 -4.62 11.47
CA SER A 260 -3.26 -5.11 12.85
C SER A 260 -3.19 -6.63 12.90
N ASP A 261 -2.51 -7.18 13.89
CA ASP A 261 -2.30 -8.61 14.11
C ASP A 261 -3.64 -9.38 14.15
N ALA A 262 -4.67 -8.79 14.76
CA ALA A 262 -6.04 -9.31 14.73
C ALA A 262 -6.63 -9.51 13.31
N ASP A 263 -6.39 -8.54 12.42
CA ASP A 263 -6.81 -8.61 11.01
C ASP A 263 -5.93 -9.61 10.25
N GLU A 264 -4.64 -9.68 10.56
CA GLU A 264 -3.69 -10.65 10.02
C GLU A 264 -4.07 -12.09 10.35
N HIS A 265 -4.49 -12.33 11.59
CA HIS A 265 -5.04 -13.60 12.02
C HIS A 265 -6.28 -14.01 11.21
N GLU A 266 -7.17 -13.06 10.88
CA GLU A 266 -8.38 -13.33 10.09
C GLU A 266 -8.04 -13.69 8.63
N ILE A 267 -7.05 -13.02 8.03
CA ILE A 267 -6.66 -13.22 6.62
C ILE A 267 -5.59 -14.29 6.42
N GLY A 268 -4.88 -14.67 7.50
CA GLY A 268 -3.86 -15.71 7.53
C GLY A 268 -2.46 -15.25 7.13
N THR A 269 -2.15 -13.96 7.34
CA THR A 269 -0.80 -13.40 7.24
C THR A 269 -0.01 -13.61 8.54
N ASP A 270 1.26 -13.24 8.55
CA ASP A 270 2.20 -13.42 9.66
C ASP A 270 2.40 -12.07 10.37
N PRO A 271 1.90 -11.90 11.62
CA PRO A 271 1.93 -10.61 12.35
C PRO A 271 3.32 -10.04 12.58
N THR A 272 4.35 -10.88 12.41
CA THR A 272 5.73 -10.48 12.62
C THR A 272 6.48 -10.16 11.32
N SER A 273 5.76 -9.98 10.21
CA SER A 273 6.34 -9.93 8.87
C SER A 273 5.55 -9.09 7.86
N VAL A 274 6.04 -7.85 7.65
CA VAL A 274 5.55 -6.82 6.72
C VAL A 274 5.20 -7.31 5.30
N ASP A 275 5.80 -8.43 4.88
CA ASP A 275 5.59 -9.09 3.58
C ASP A 275 5.58 -10.61 3.83
N THR A 276 4.39 -11.16 4.10
CA THR A 276 4.20 -12.55 4.56
C THR A 276 4.78 -13.58 3.60
N ASP A 277 4.61 -13.37 2.29
CA ASP A 277 5.07 -14.33 1.27
C ASP A 277 6.46 -14.05 0.71
N GLY A 278 7.01 -12.87 0.99
CA GLY A 278 8.38 -12.45 0.71
C GLY A 278 8.63 -12.06 -0.75
N ASP A 279 7.62 -11.57 -1.46
CA ASP A 279 7.73 -11.17 -2.87
C ASP A 279 8.22 -9.73 -3.09
N GLY A 280 8.25 -8.92 -2.03
CA GLY A 280 8.71 -7.54 -1.99
C GLY A 280 7.59 -6.48 -2.02
N VAL A 281 6.33 -6.88 -1.90
CA VAL A 281 5.17 -6.00 -1.67
C VAL A 281 4.64 -6.26 -0.26
N SER A 282 4.28 -5.22 0.49
CA SER A 282 3.76 -5.41 1.85
C SER A 282 2.31 -5.85 1.87
N ASP A 283 1.91 -6.56 2.92
CA ASP A 283 0.57 -7.13 3.08
C ASP A 283 -0.51 -6.04 3.00
N LEU A 284 -0.24 -4.88 3.63
CA LEU A 284 -1.10 -3.70 3.50
C LEU A 284 -1.35 -3.26 2.04
N ILE A 285 -0.32 -3.22 1.19
CA ILE A 285 -0.47 -2.78 -0.20
C ILE A 285 -1.29 -3.81 -0.99
N GLU A 286 -1.07 -5.08 -0.74
CA GLU A 286 -1.78 -6.17 -1.40
C GLU A 286 -3.27 -6.17 -1.07
N GLN A 287 -3.62 -5.94 0.21
CA GLN A 287 -5.01 -5.74 0.61
C GLN A 287 -5.68 -4.57 -0.12
N VAL A 288 -4.98 -3.42 -0.22
CA VAL A 288 -5.49 -2.23 -0.92
C VAL A 288 -5.61 -2.48 -2.43
N ALA A 289 -4.68 -3.22 -3.02
CA ALA A 289 -4.71 -3.62 -4.42
C ALA A 289 -5.74 -4.73 -4.70
N GLY A 290 -6.18 -5.45 -3.67
CA GLY A 290 -7.09 -6.59 -3.75
C GLY A 290 -6.43 -7.86 -4.26
N THR A 291 -5.14 -8.03 -3.98
CA THR A 291 -4.33 -9.22 -4.26
C THR A 291 -4.23 -10.13 -3.02
N ASP A 292 -3.52 -11.27 -3.08
CA ASP A 292 -3.50 -12.28 -2.01
C ASP A 292 -2.13 -12.25 -1.29
N PRO A 293 -2.03 -11.70 -0.06
CA PRO A 293 -0.76 -11.53 0.67
C PRO A 293 -0.02 -12.84 1.01
N THR A 294 -0.62 -13.99 0.70
CA THR A 294 -0.05 -15.31 0.99
C THR A 294 0.40 -16.07 -0.27
N ASP A 295 0.30 -15.45 -1.45
CA ASP A 295 0.66 -16.04 -2.75
C ASP A 295 1.59 -15.12 -3.56
N ASP A 296 2.89 -15.45 -3.56
CA ASP A 296 4.00 -14.73 -4.22
C ASP A 296 3.83 -14.40 -5.71
N SER A 297 2.75 -14.89 -6.31
CA SER A 297 2.39 -14.75 -7.71
C SER A 297 1.14 -13.90 -7.96
N ASP A 298 0.39 -13.53 -6.93
CA ASP A 298 -0.78 -12.66 -6.99
C ASP A 298 -0.50 -11.39 -6.16
N ASN A 299 0.26 -10.46 -6.77
CA ASN A 299 0.64 -9.17 -6.18
C ASN A 299 0.49 -8.03 -7.22
N PRO A 300 0.43 -6.74 -6.82
CA PRO A 300 0.25 -5.63 -7.75
C PRO A 300 1.35 -5.52 -8.82
N GLN A 301 2.61 -5.84 -8.51
CA GLN A 301 3.71 -5.80 -9.49
C GLN A 301 3.56 -6.91 -10.53
N ALA A 302 3.17 -8.12 -10.12
CA ALA A 302 2.77 -9.25 -10.96
C ALA A 302 1.47 -8.98 -11.73
N ASN A 303 0.74 -7.93 -11.34
CA ASN A 303 -0.40 -7.41 -12.06
C ASN A 303 -0.06 -6.23 -12.98
N GLY A 304 1.19 -5.76 -12.97
CA GLY A 304 1.71 -4.68 -13.81
C GLY A 304 1.41 -3.29 -13.31
N ASP A 305 0.97 -3.20 -12.07
CA ASP A 305 0.90 -1.97 -11.31
C ASP A 305 2.26 -1.69 -10.66
N PHE A 306 2.40 -0.48 -10.16
CA PHE A 306 3.67 0.04 -9.65
C PHE A 306 3.58 0.24 -8.16
N VAL A 307 4.66 -0.11 -7.45
CA VAL A 307 4.78 0.11 -6.01
C VAL A 307 6.05 0.88 -5.73
N PHE A 308 5.93 2.00 -5.02
CA PHE A 308 7.04 2.83 -4.58
C PHE A 308 6.94 3.08 -3.07
N ILE A 309 8.01 2.79 -2.35
CA ILE A 309 8.17 3.17 -0.95
C ILE A 309 8.82 4.55 -0.93
N VAL A 310 8.12 5.55 -0.38
CA VAL A 310 8.48 6.98 -0.39
C VAL A 310 8.63 7.54 1.04
N PRO A 311 9.63 7.08 1.83
CA PRO A 311 9.76 7.50 3.20
C PRO A 311 10.11 8.98 3.34
N TYR A 312 9.69 9.59 4.45
CA TYR A 312 9.85 11.02 4.67
C TYR A 312 11.32 11.40 4.89
N GLU A 313 11.83 12.32 4.08
CA GLU A 313 13.23 12.79 4.07
C GLU A 313 14.29 11.71 3.76
N GLU A 314 13.87 10.50 3.36
CA GLU A 314 14.73 9.38 2.98
C GLU A 314 14.58 9.02 1.48
N PRO A 315 15.52 8.26 0.88
CA PRO A 315 15.45 7.87 -0.52
C PRO A 315 14.25 6.99 -0.84
N THR A 316 13.60 7.27 -1.97
CA THR A 316 12.54 6.42 -2.52
C THR A 316 13.07 5.15 -3.15
N THR A 317 12.32 4.04 -3.01
CA THR A 317 12.65 2.75 -3.61
C THR A 317 11.42 2.12 -4.30
N PRO A 318 11.56 1.61 -5.55
CA PRO A 318 12.72 1.74 -6.43
C PRO A 318 12.93 3.19 -6.92
N GLU A 319 14.12 3.50 -7.44
CA GLU A 319 14.44 4.85 -7.99
C GLU A 319 13.71 5.15 -9.31
N GLU A 320 13.28 4.11 -10.03
CA GLU A 320 12.50 4.18 -11.26
C GLU A 320 11.83 2.81 -11.52
N ASP A 321 10.72 2.81 -12.24
CA ASP A 321 10.15 1.59 -12.83
C ASP A 321 9.62 1.89 -14.25
N THR A 322 9.45 0.88 -15.11
CA THR A 322 9.19 1.07 -16.53
C THR A 322 7.82 0.52 -16.94
N VAL A 323 6.92 1.42 -17.35
CA VAL A 323 5.71 1.08 -18.11
C VAL A 323 6.11 0.48 -19.44
N ARG A 324 5.67 -0.76 -19.69
CA ARG A 324 5.85 -1.45 -20.97
C ARG A 324 4.52 -1.47 -21.69
N PHE A 325 4.49 -0.86 -22.87
CA PHE A 325 3.26 -0.70 -23.61
C PHE A 325 3.41 -1.14 -25.06
N ARG A 326 2.42 -1.87 -25.57
CA ARG A 326 2.29 -2.15 -26.99
C ARG A 326 1.13 -1.35 -27.58
N THR A 327 1.45 -0.61 -28.63
CA THR A 327 0.53 0.33 -29.28
C THR A 327 -0.59 -0.37 -30.06
N ASN A 328 -1.69 -0.71 -29.40
CA ASN A 328 -2.87 -1.30 -30.03
C ASN A 328 -4.10 -0.41 -29.83
N ILE A 329 -5.00 -0.40 -30.83
CA ILE A 329 -6.27 0.32 -30.71
C ILE A 329 -7.24 -0.54 -29.88
N GLN A 330 -7.61 -0.07 -28.69
CA GLN A 330 -8.56 -0.77 -27.84
C GLN A 330 -10.01 -0.46 -28.24
N PHE A 331 -10.31 0.82 -28.47
CA PHE A 331 -11.67 1.27 -28.77
C PHE A 331 -11.73 1.89 -30.17
N ALA A 332 -12.71 1.47 -30.97
CA ALA A 332 -12.98 2.13 -32.24
C ALA A 332 -14.47 2.37 -32.46
N ASP A 333 -14.76 3.54 -33.00
CA ASP A 333 -16.10 3.95 -33.39
C ASP A 333 -16.13 4.09 -34.91
N VAL A 334 -16.87 3.20 -35.57
CA VAL A 334 -16.95 3.14 -37.04
C VAL A 334 -18.29 3.67 -37.51
N TYR A 335 -18.28 4.85 -38.10
CA TYR A 335 -19.47 5.45 -38.69
C TYR A 335 -19.52 5.27 -40.20
N PHE A 336 -20.58 4.62 -40.70
CA PHE A 336 -20.82 4.42 -42.12
C PHE A 336 -21.73 5.52 -42.68
N ALA A 337 -21.30 6.22 -43.72
CA ALA A 337 -22.20 7.08 -44.50
C ALA A 337 -22.33 6.57 -45.93
N PHE A 338 -23.59 6.36 -46.33
CA PHE A 338 -23.93 5.81 -47.63
C PHE A 338 -24.49 6.85 -48.57
N ASP A 339 -24.04 6.77 -49.81
CA ASP A 339 -24.80 7.21 -50.97
C ASP A 339 -25.96 6.23 -51.23
N THR A 340 -27.21 6.73 -51.32
CA THR A 340 -28.38 5.87 -51.55
C THR A 340 -28.88 5.83 -53.00
N THR A 341 -28.07 6.29 -53.97
CA THR A 341 -28.42 6.18 -55.39
C THR A 341 -28.73 4.74 -55.81
N GLY A 342 -29.54 4.58 -56.86
CA GLY A 342 -29.93 3.27 -57.37
C GLY A 342 -28.74 2.39 -57.80
N SER A 343 -27.60 2.99 -58.14
CA SER A 343 -26.37 2.30 -58.48
C SER A 343 -25.67 1.65 -57.27
N MET A 344 -25.92 2.14 -56.05
CA MET A 344 -25.38 1.59 -54.80
C MET A 344 -26.21 0.42 -54.21
N SER A 345 -27.22 -0.05 -54.95
CA SER A 345 -28.19 -1.04 -54.46
C SER A 345 -27.58 -2.36 -54.01
N ALA A 346 -26.49 -2.80 -54.65
CA ALA A 346 -25.82 -4.04 -54.30
C ALA A 346 -25.00 -3.88 -53.01
N GLU A 347 -24.32 -2.76 -52.85
CA GLU A 347 -23.52 -2.38 -51.68
C GLU A 347 -24.40 -2.20 -50.44
N LEU A 348 -25.54 -1.50 -50.56
CA LEU A 348 -26.53 -1.35 -49.49
C LEU A 348 -27.09 -2.70 -49.04
N THR A 349 -27.47 -3.54 -50.00
CA THR A 349 -27.97 -4.90 -49.71
C THR A 349 -26.91 -5.76 -49.02
N ALA A 350 -25.63 -5.61 -49.41
CA ALA A 350 -24.53 -6.32 -48.78
C ALA A 350 -24.34 -5.88 -47.31
N MET A 351 -24.41 -4.58 -47.02
CA MET A 351 -24.23 -4.03 -45.68
C MET A 351 -25.42 -4.32 -44.73
N GLN A 352 -26.65 -4.38 -45.25
CA GLN A 352 -27.86 -4.80 -44.52
C GLN A 352 -27.85 -6.30 -44.13
N ASN A 353 -26.98 -7.11 -44.75
CA ASN A 353 -27.01 -8.56 -44.54
C ASN A 353 -26.57 -8.95 -43.12
N MET A 354 -27.42 -9.68 -42.41
CA MET A 354 -27.14 -10.10 -41.02
C MET A 354 -25.99 -11.11 -40.86
N VAL A 355 -25.61 -11.80 -41.93
CA VAL A 355 -24.56 -12.85 -41.91
C VAL A 355 -23.26 -12.36 -42.54
N SER A 356 -23.35 -11.43 -43.49
CA SER A 356 -22.21 -10.99 -44.29
C SER A 356 -22.03 -9.47 -44.37
N GLY A 357 -22.86 -8.68 -43.70
CA GLY A 357 -22.84 -7.20 -43.72
C GLY A 357 -22.14 -6.62 -42.51
N VAL A 358 -22.72 -5.59 -41.88
CA VAL A 358 -22.16 -4.93 -40.68
C VAL A 358 -21.79 -5.90 -39.55
N PRO A 359 -22.62 -6.91 -39.18
CA PRO A 359 -22.25 -7.86 -38.13
C PRO A 359 -21.01 -8.68 -38.49
N ALA A 360 -20.83 -9.01 -39.78
CA ALA A 360 -19.64 -9.72 -40.22
C ALA A 360 -18.40 -8.81 -40.26
N ILE A 361 -18.56 -7.50 -40.44
CA ILE A 361 -17.46 -6.54 -40.34
C ILE A 361 -16.98 -6.50 -38.90
N VAL A 362 -17.88 -6.25 -37.95
CA VAL A 362 -17.56 -6.15 -36.51
C VAL A 362 -16.92 -7.45 -36.01
N ASN A 363 -17.54 -8.61 -36.26
CA ASN A 363 -16.95 -9.90 -35.87
C ASN A 363 -15.56 -10.20 -36.47
N GLN A 364 -15.20 -9.57 -37.60
CA GLN A 364 -13.87 -9.74 -38.21
C GLN A 364 -12.85 -8.72 -37.69
N LEU A 365 -13.31 -7.61 -37.09
CA LEU A 365 -12.48 -6.58 -36.47
C LEU A 365 -12.23 -6.89 -35.00
N GLU A 366 -13.18 -7.49 -34.30
CA GLU A 366 -13.07 -7.84 -32.88
C GLU A 366 -11.93 -8.82 -32.59
N CYS A 367 -11.31 -8.66 -31.43
CA CYS A 367 -10.29 -9.58 -30.93
C CYS A 367 -10.91 -10.90 -30.45
N ALA A 368 -10.22 -12.02 -30.70
CA ALA A 368 -10.79 -13.36 -30.50
C ALA A 368 -10.93 -13.81 -29.03
N ASN A 369 -10.13 -13.22 -28.13
CA ASN A 369 -10.03 -13.60 -26.72
C ASN A 369 -10.32 -12.43 -25.75
N TYR A 370 -10.93 -11.35 -26.25
CA TYR A 370 -11.33 -10.23 -25.38
C TYR A 370 -12.19 -10.73 -24.22
N GLY A 371 -11.84 -10.33 -22.99
CA GLY A 371 -12.58 -10.67 -21.78
C GLY A 371 -12.11 -11.92 -21.00
N GLY A 372 -10.97 -12.54 -21.36
CA GLY A 372 -10.30 -13.47 -20.44
C GLY A 372 -9.56 -12.70 -19.35
N VAL A 373 -9.45 -13.17 -18.11
CA VAL A 373 -8.74 -12.41 -17.06
C VAL A 373 -7.22 -12.46 -17.31
N CYS A 374 -6.55 -11.32 -17.26
CA CYS A 374 -5.09 -11.19 -17.05
C CYS A 374 -4.84 -9.86 -16.33
N ASN A 375 -3.70 -9.72 -15.68
CA ASN A 375 -3.34 -8.45 -15.05
C ASN A 375 -2.10 -7.86 -15.76
N LEU A 376 -1.13 -8.70 -16.14
CA LEU A 376 -0.01 -8.33 -16.99
C LEU A 376 -0.18 -8.74 -18.47
N ASP A 377 0.49 -8.01 -19.36
CA ASP A 377 0.69 -8.41 -20.76
C ASP A 377 1.29 -9.83 -20.90
N ALA A 378 2.14 -10.22 -19.96
CA ALA A 378 2.80 -11.53 -19.92
C ALA A 378 1.82 -12.68 -19.71
N ASP A 379 0.78 -12.49 -18.89
CA ASP A 379 -0.26 -13.49 -18.60
C ASP A 379 -1.10 -13.80 -19.83
N CYS A 380 -1.30 -12.78 -20.67
CA CYS A 380 -2.03 -12.91 -21.92
C CYS A 380 -1.16 -13.61 -23.00
N GLY A 381 0.06 -14.07 -22.66
CA GLY A 381 1.00 -14.93 -23.40
C GLY A 381 1.64 -14.28 -24.63
N ALA A 382 0.83 -13.72 -25.53
CA ALA A 382 1.25 -12.96 -26.72
C ALA A 382 0.30 -11.77 -27.00
N GLY A 383 -0.48 -11.35 -26.01
CA GLY A 383 -1.50 -10.28 -26.11
C GLY A 383 -1.13 -9.04 -25.30
N VAL A 384 -2.09 -8.13 -25.16
CA VAL A 384 -2.06 -6.93 -24.29
C VAL A 384 -3.13 -7.13 -23.21
N CYS A 385 -2.83 -6.76 -21.97
CA CYS A 385 -3.82 -6.69 -20.90
C CYS A 385 -4.47 -5.30 -20.90
N PHE A 386 -5.77 -5.23 -20.60
CA PHE A 386 -6.49 -3.97 -20.40
C PHE A 386 -7.70 -4.20 -19.50
N GLU A 387 -7.90 -3.36 -18.48
CA GLU A 387 -8.97 -3.50 -17.47
C GLU A 387 -9.08 -4.94 -16.94
N ASN A 388 -7.95 -5.54 -16.59
CA ASN A 388 -7.82 -6.93 -16.13
C ASN A 388 -8.31 -7.99 -17.14
N HIS A 389 -8.27 -7.66 -18.43
CA HIS A 389 -8.67 -8.56 -19.50
C HIS A 389 -7.63 -8.74 -20.61
N CYS A 390 -7.42 -10.00 -20.99
CA CYS A 390 -6.67 -10.46 -22.15
C CYS A 390 -7.24 -9.87 -23.44
N ILE A 391 -6.44 -9.04 -24.10
CA ILE A 391 -6.67 -8.56 -25.46
C ILE A 391 -5.58 -9.13 -26.35
N GLN A 392 -5.85 -10.29 -26.93
CA GLN A 392 -4.91 -10.85 -27.89
C GLN A 392 -5.12 -10.23 -29.28
N ASP A 393 -4.11 -9.51 -29.81
CA ASP A 393 -3.94 -9.41 -31.27
C ASP A 393 -3.29 -10.74 -31.74
N PRO A 394 -4.04 -11.65 -32.39
CA PRO A 394 -3.57 -13.02 -32.61
C PRO A 394 -2.36 -13.13 -33.56
N ASN A 395 -1.86 -12.03 -34.12
CA ASN A 395 -0.55 -11.97 -34.76
C ASN A 395 0.03 -10.56 -34.66
N GLU A 396 1.36 -10.43 -34.57
CA GLU A 396 2.06 -9.24 -35.06
C GLU A 396 1.56 -8.93 -36.49
N GLY A 397 0.63 -7.99 -36.61
CA GLY A 397 0.03 -7.61 -37.89
C GLY A 397 -1.35 -8.20 -38.23
N LEU A 398 -2.25 -8.45 -37.27
CA LEU A 398 -3.68 -8.65 -37.57
C LEU A 398 -4.62 -7.47 -37.22
N GLY A 399 -4.25 -6.57 -36.32
CA GLY A 399 -4.95 -5.30 -36.09
C GLY A 399 -6.43 -5.48 -35.74
N CYS A 400 -6.71 -6.39 -34.80
CA CYS A 400 -8.04 -6.48 -34.19
C CYS A 400 -8.25 -5.32 -33.20
N ILE A 401 -9.50 -5.10 -32.80
CA ILE A 401 -9.93 -4.01 -31.91
C ILE A 401 -10.80 -4.64 -30.81
N ALA A 402 -10.61 -4.22 -29.56
CA ALA A 402 -11.26 -4.84 -28.41
C ALA A 402 -12.77 -4.56 -28.37
N ASP A 403 -13.15 -3.28 -28.51
CA ASP A 403 -14.54 -2.85 -28.52
C ASP A 403 -14.83 -1.90 -29.69
N VAL A 404 -15.73 -2.36 -30.58
CA VAL A 404 -16.09 -1.65 -31.81
C VAL A 404 -17.56 -1.25 -31.78
N TRP A 405 -17.82 0.06 -31.75
CA TRP A 405 -19.17 0.58 -31.94
C TRP A 405 -19.40 0.99 -33.38
N THR A 406 -20.63 0.84 -33.85
CA THR A 406 -20.99 1.18 -35.22
C THR A 406 -22.20 2.07 -35.28
N GLY A 407 -22.24 2.92 -36.30
CA GLY A 407 -23.38 3.79 -36.58
C GLY A 407 -23.55 3.97 -38.09
N VAL A 408 -24.69 4.52 -38.50
CA VAL A 408 -24.97 4.71 -39.93
C VAL A 408 -25.72 6.00 -40.22
N GLY A 409 -25.36 6.61 -41.35
CA GLY A 409 -26.04 7.73 -41.96
C GLY A 409 -26.13 7.59 -43.46
N ARG A 410 -26.85 8.54 -44.08
CA ARG A 410 -27.02 8.62 -45.53
C ARG A 410 -26.75 10.01 -46.05
N PHE A 411 -26.40 10.11 -47.32
CA PHE A 411 -26.37 11.35 -48.07
C PHE A 411 -26.80 11.09 -49.52
N ASP A 412 -27.64 11.97 -50.05
CA ASP A 412 -28.23 11.79 -51.39
C ASP A 412 -28.02 13.05 -52.24
N GLU A 413 -28.23 14.22 -51.64
CA GLU A 413 -28.07 15.52 -52.27
C GLU A 413 -27.42 16.51 -51.27
N LEU A 414 -27.05 17.69 -51.78
CA LEU A 414 -26.59 18.79 -50.92
C LEU A 414 -27.65 19.14 -49.85
N ASN A 415 -27.21 19.30 -48.61
CA ASN A 415 -28.04 19.57 -47.42
C ASN A 415 -28.99 18.42 -47.03
N THR A 416 -28.73 17.17 -47.45
CA THR A 416 -29.57 16.01 -47.09
C THR A 416 -28.84 14.91 -46.33
N TYR A 417 -27.64 15.17 -45.79
CA TYR A 417 -26.97 14.24 -44.90
C TYR A 417 -27.82 13.96 -43.65
N GLU A 418 -28.18 12.71 -43.39
CA GLU A 418 -28.99 12.34 -42.23
C GLU A 418 -28.27 11.26 -41.41
N ASN A 419 -28.11 11.52 -40.11
CA ASN A 419 -27.71 10.49 -39.15
C ASN A 419 -28.92 9.61 -38.85
N LEU A 420 -28.86 8.35 -39.27
CA LEU A 420 -29.96 7.39 -39.13
C LEU A 420 -29.88 6.63 -37.81
N LEU A 421 -28.66 6.30 -37.39
CA LEU A 421 -28.36 5.66 -36.13
C LEU A 421 -27.00 6.16 -35.62
N SER A 422 -27.01 6.77 -34.43
CA SER A 422 -25.78 7.11 -33.72
C SER A 422 -25.00 5.86 -33.31
N LEU A 423 -23.73 6.05 -32.93
CA LEU A 423 -22.84 4.97 -32.52
C LEU A 423 -23.41 4.18 -31.34
N GLN A 424 -23.28 2.86 -31.44
CA GLN A 424 -23.84 1.89 -30.50
C GLN A 424 -23.18 0.52 -30.70
N SER A 425 -23.29 -0.37 -29.72
CA SER A 425 -22.55 -1.65 -29.64
C SER A 425 -23.21 -2.88 -30.31
N ASP A 426 -24.49 -2.86 -30.66
CA ASP A 426 -25.21 -3.92 -31.38
C ASP A 426 -25.08 -3.77 -32.93
N PRO A 427 -24.18 -4.47 -33.60
CA PRO A 427 -24.02 -4.33 -35.05
C PRO A 427 -25.24 -4.75 -35.88
N ALA A 428 -26.18 -5.54 -35.32
CA ALA A 428 -27.42 -5.89 -36.00
C ALA A 428 -28.40 -4.70 -36.07
N ALA A 429 -28.39 -3.84 -35.04
CA ALA A 429 -29.14 -2.58 -35.08
C ALA A 429 -28.59 -1.65 -36.16
N THR A 430 -27.27 -1.53 -36.31
CA THR A 430 -26.64 -0.78 -37.41
C THR A 430 -27.03 -1.37 -38.76
N ALA A 431 -26.94 -2.70 -38.93
CA ALA A 431 -27.34 -3.38 -40.16
C ALA A 431 -28.80 -3.11 -40.54
N GLY A 432 -29.70 -3.10 -39.56
CA GLY A 432 -31.12 -2.80 -39.74
C GLY A 432 -31.42 -1.32 -40.03
N ALA A 433 -30.52 -0.42 -39.65
CA ALA A 433 -30.61 1.02 -39.91
C ALA A 433 -29.93 1.45 -41.23
N VAL A 434 -29.16 0.57 -41.88
CA VAL A 434 -28.58 0.85 -43.21
C VAL A 434 -29.72 1.20 -44.17
N PRO A 435 -29.64 2.35 -44.88
CA PRO A 435 -30.74 2.86 -45.67
C PRO A 435 -31.10 1.93 -46.82
N ASP A 436 -32.39 1.89 -47.16
CA ASP A 436 -32.84 1.31 -48.43
C ASP A 436 -32.43 2.20 -49.62
N ILE A 437 -32.50 1.64 -50.83
CA ILE A 437 -32.24 2.36 -52.07
C ILE A 437 -33.12 3.63 -52.15
N GLY A 438 -32.49 4.77 -52.33
CA GLY A 438 -33.10 6.08 -52.51
C GLY A 438 -33.01 6.60 -53.95
N GLY A 439 -33.16 7.91 -54.08
CA GLY A 439 -33.14 8.62 -55.37
C GLY A 439 -32.40 9.94 -55.24
N GLY A 440 -31.12 9.94 -55.62
CA GLY A 440 -30.27 11.12 -55.78
C GLY A 440 -29.86 11.31 -57.25
N GLN A 441 -29.56 12.55 -57.63
CA GLN A 441 -28.97 12.93 -58.92
C GLN A 441 -27.89 14.03 -58.76
N ASN A 442 -27.52 14.37 -57.52
CA ASN A 442 -26.83 15.63 -57.20
C ASN A 442 -26.00 15.51 -55.91
N GLU A 443 -25.13 14.51 -55.88
CA GLU A 443 -24.42 14.06 -54.68
C GLU A 443 -23.29 15.02 -54.30
N ALA A 444 -23.16 15.28 -52.99
CA ALA A 444 -22.19 16.20 -52.41
C ALA A 444 -21.26 15.47 -51.41
N PRO A 445 -20.32 14.62 -51.89
CA PRO A 445 -19.52 13.74 -51.03
C PRO A 445 -18.61 14.46 -50.03
N PHE A 446 -18.31 15.75 -50.23
CA PHE A 446 -17.53 16.53 -49.26
C PHE A 446 -18.33 17.04 -48.06
N GLN A 447 -19.65 17.19 -48.21
CA GLN A 447 -20.50 17.70 -47.13
C GLN A 447 -20.60 16.75 -45.92
N PRO A 448 -20.86 15.43 -46.07
CA PRO A 448 -20.99 14.55 -44.92
C PRO A 448 -19.73 14.54 -44.05
N SER A 449 -18.53 14.65 -44.62
CA SER A 449 -17.27 14.78 -43.86
C SER A 449 -17.28 15.97 -42.90
N HIS A 450 -17.85 17.11 -43.29
CA HIS A 450 -18.01 18.28 -42.40
C HIS A 450 -19.01 18.01 -41.30
N CYS A 451 -20.19 17.50 -41.67
CA CYS A 451 -21.26 17.25 -40.73
C CYS A 451 -20.83 16.23 -39.67
N ILE A 452 -20.10 15.20 -40.09
CA ILE A 452 -19.59 14.15 -39.23
C ILE A 452 -18.49 14.66 -38.32
N ALA A 453 -17.55 15.45 -38.83
CA ALA A 453 -16.52 16.07 -38.00
C ALA A 453 -17.08 17.08 -36.99
N ASN A 454 -18.08 17.86 -37.38
CA ASN A 454 -18.66 18.88 -36.54
C ASN A 454 -20.11 19.18 -36.98
N PRO A 455 -21.12 18.83 -36.17
CA PRO A 455 -22.52 19.10 -36.48
C PRO A 455 -22.78 20.58 -36.77
N GLY A 456 -22.10 21.50 -36.09
CA GLY A 456 -22.26 22.95 -36.27
C GLY A 456 -21.73 23.48 -37.61
N LEU A 457 -20.95 22.70 -38.36
CA LEU A 457 -20.57 23.00 -39.74
C LEU A 457 -21.62 22.50 -40.75
N CYS A 458 -22.60 21.70 -40.29
CA CYS A 458 -23.66 21.15 -41.12
C CYS A 458 -24.86 22.12 -41.22
N PRO A 459 -25.38 22.37 -42.43
CA PRO A 459 -26.62 23.14 -42.58
C PRO A 459 -27.81 22.40 -41.95
N ASN A 460 -28.53 23.05 -41.02
CA ASN A 460 -29.70 22.52 -40.31
C ASN A 460 -29.43 21.29 -39.41
N ASP A 461 -28.27 21.25 -38.74
CA ASP A 461 -27.85 20.23 -37.75
C ASP A 461 -28.97 19.62 -36.88
N ALA A 462 -29.84 20.43 -36.29
CA ALA A 462 -30.94 19.98 -35.43
C ALA A 462 -31.99 19.10 -36.14
N GLY A 463 -32.11 19.19 -37.47
CA GLY A 463 -33.05 18.42 -38.28
C GLY A 463 -32.47 17.12 -38.85
N MET A 464 -31.17 16.87 -38.66
CA MET A 464 -30.42 15.81 -39.34
C MET A 464 -30.09 14.59 -38.44
N GLY A 465 -30.74 14.48 -37.28
CA GLY A 465 -30.52 13.37 -36.35
C GLY A 465 -29.24 13.48 -35.52
N CYS A 466 -28.60 14.67 -35.48
CA CYS A 466 -27.43 14.91 -34.65
C CYS A 466 -27.83 15.10 -33.18
N ALA A 467 -27.83 14.02 -32.40
CA ALA A 467 -27.95 14.10 -30.94
C ALA A 467 -26.54 14.33 -30.37
N GLY A 468 -26.17 15.60 -30.19
CA GLY A 468 -24.83 15.96 -29.71
C GLY A 468 -24.62 15.49 -28.27
N ASN A 469 -23.67 14.59 -28.10
CA ASN A 469 -22.85 14.35 -26.90
C ASN A 469 -21.61 13.59 -27.40
N GLY A 470 -20.41 14.16 -27.29
CA GLY A 470 -19.16 13.60 -27.84
C GLY A 470 -18.61 14.38 -29.06
N ILE A 471 -17.63 13.81 -29.78
CA ILE A 471 -16.93 14.49 -30.88
C ILE A 471 -17.52 14.08 -32.25
N GLY A 472 -18.48 14.84 -32.78
CA GLY A 472 -18.98 14.69 -34.18
C GLY A 472 -20.50 14.50 -34.33
N CYS A 473 -21.01 14.39 -35.58
CA CYS A 473 -22.36 13.86 -35.88
C CYS A 473 -22.26 12.56 -36.71
N PRO A 474 -22.42 11.38 -36.09
CA PRO A 474 -22.92 11.15 -34.76
C PRO A 474 -21.87 11.45 -33.69
N GLY A 475 -22.29 11.55 -32.43
CA GLY A 475 -21.36 11.72 -31.33
C GLY A 475 -20.48 10.48 -31.19
N PHE A 476 -19.18 10.62 -31.49
CA PHE A 476 -18.18 9.62 -31.19
C PHE A 476 -17.84 9.63 -29.71
N ARG A 477 -17.54 8.45 -29.17
CA ARG A 477 -16.96 8.29 -27.84
C ARG A 477 -15.65 9.07 -27.75
N ALA A 478 -15.42 9.66 -26.58
CA ALA A 478 -14.21 10.46 -26.36
C ALA A 478 -12.97 9.55 -26.27
N ASP A 479 -13.20 8.36 -25.73
CA ASP A 479 -12.30 7.24 -25.48
C ASP A 479 -12.07 6.31 -26.68
N ALA A 480 -12.68 6.57 -27.85
CA ALA A 480 -12.52 5.72 -29.03
C ALA A 480 -11.81 6.42 -30.20
N ILE A 481 -11.02 5.64 -30.94
CA ILE A 481 -10.52 6.05 -32.26
C ILE A 481 -11.71 6.19 -33.21
N ARG A 482 -11.80 7.36 -33.85
CA ARG A 482 -12.96 7.79 -34.63
C ARG A 482 -12.72 7.47 -36.10
N ILE A 483 -13.50 6.55 -36.66
CA ILE A 483 -13.37 6.11 -38.05
C ILE A 483 -14.63 6.49 -38.83
N TYR A 484 -14.45 7.29 -39.88
CA TYR A 484 -15.50 7.61 -40.83
C TYR A 484 -15.31 6.84 -42.14
N VAL A 485 -16.25 5.95 -42.45
CA VAL A 485 -16.29 5.18 -43.69
C VAL A 485 -17.34 5.78 -44.63
N GLN A 486 -16.88 6.39 -45.73
CA GLN A 486 -17.76 6.89 -46.80
C GLN A 486 -17.87 5.87 -47.92
N ILE A 487 -19.10 5.48 -48.27
CA ILE A 487 -19.39 4.47 -49.29
C ILE A 487 -20.21 5.13 -50.40
N THR A 488 -19.62 5.32 -51.58
CA THR A 488 -20.26 6.08 -52.67
C THR A 488 -19.67 5.78 -54.04
N ASP A 489 -20.48 5.86 -55.09
CA ASP A 489 -20.02 5.86 -56.47
C ASP A 489 -20.12 7.26 -57.11
N ALA A 490 -20.46 8.28 -56.33
CA ALA A 490 -20.63 9.64 -56.78
C ALA A 490 -19.31 10.34 -57.10
N ASN A 491 -19.34 11.12 -58.17
CA ASN A 491 -18.23 11.96 -58.62
C ASN A 491 -18.61 13.45 -58.53
N GLN A 492 -18.55 14.03 -57.32
CA GLN A 492 -18.86 15.45 -57.01
C GLN A 492 -19.80 16.12 -58.03
N GLN A 493 -21.07 15.74 -58.00
CA GLN A 493 -22.06 16.21 -58.98
C GLN A 493 -22.71 17.53 -58.60
N CYS A 494 -22.52 17.95 -57.34
CA CYS A 494 -23.03 19.19 -56.79
C CYS A 494 -22.78 20.41 -57.70
N MET A 495 -23.86 21.12 -58.08
CA MET A 495 -23.83 22.35 -58.88
C MET A 495 -24.28 23.58 -58.06
N GLY A 496 -23.51 24.68 -58.06
CA GLY A 496 -23.91 25.97 -57.46
C GLY A 496 -22.86 26.61 -56.55
N ILE A 497 -23.19 27.74 -55.92
CA ILE A 497 -22.29 28.45 -54.98
C ILE A 497 -22.12 27.66 -53.68
N GLU A 498 -23.16 26.97 -53.20
CA GLU A 498 -23.12 26.20 -51.94
C GLU A 498 -22.15 24.99 -52.02
N CYS A 499 -21.93 24.44 -53.22
CA CYS A 499 -20.93 23.39 -53.47
C CYS A 499 -19.47 23.88 -53.35
N THR A 500 -19.24 25.19 -53.39
CA THR A 500 -17.88 25.75 -53.22
C THR A 500 -17.46 25.85 -51.75
N SER A 501 -18.41 25.73 -50.82
CA SER A 501 -18.14 25.73 -49.38
C SER A 501 -17.60 24.40 -48.89
N PHE A 502 -18.04 23.29 -49.51
CA PHE A 502 -17.60 21.94 -49.18
C PHE A 502 -16.60 21.47 -50.24
N THR A 503 -15.32 21.69 -49.96
CA THR A 503 -14.19 21.24 -50.79
C THR A 503 -13.44 20.11 -50.09
N ALA A 504 -12.66 19.32 -50.84
CA ALA A 504 -11.78 18.30 -50.27
C ALA A 504 -10.87 18.87 -49.15
N ALA A 505 -10.25 20.03 -49.38
CA ALA A 505 -9.40 20.68 -48.38
C ALA A 505 -10.16 21.00 -47.10
N SER A 506 -11.37 21.55 -47.21
CA SER A 506 -12.20 21.86 -46.04
C SER A 506 -12.74 20.62 -45.33
N ALA A 507 -13.09 19.56 -46.09
CA ALA A 507 -13.58 18.30 -45.56
C ALA A 507 -12.47 17.57 -44.79
N GLY A 508 -11.28 17.48 -45.39
CA GLY A 508 -10.10 16.92 -44.75
C GLY A 508 -9.66 17.70 -43.52
N ALA A 509 -9.64 19.03 -43.59
CA ALA A 509 -9.31 19.87 -42.43
C ALA A 509 -10.29 19.70 -41.27
N ALA A 510 -11.60 19.55 -41.56
CA ALA A 510 -12.61 19.30 -40.52
C ALA A 510 -12.39 17.93 -39.86
N LEU A 511 -12.19 16.87 -40.65
CA LEU A 511 -11.91 15.53 -40.14
C LEU A 511 -10.61 15.49 -39.33
N GLN A 512 -9.54 16.11 -39.84
CA GLN A 512 -8.27 16.21 -39.14
C GLN A 512 -8.41 16.95 -37.80
N ALA A 513 -9.14 18.07 -37.76
CA ALA A 513 -9.38 18.83 -36.54
C ALA A 513 -10.23 18.09 -35.50
N ALA A 514 -11.08 17.15 -35.93
CA ALA A 514 -11.89 16.31 -35.07
C ALA A 514 -11.20 14.97 -34.71
N GLY A 515 -9.97 14.74 -35.20
CA GLY A 515 -9.26 13.46 -35.00
C GLY A 515 -9.94 12.27 -35.70
N ILE A 516 -10.76 12.49 -36.72
CA ILE A 516 -11.51 11.44 -37.42
C ILE A 516 -10.70 10.91 -38.60
N LYS A 517 -10.45 9.60 -38.60
CA LYS A 517 -9.75 8.90 -39.69
C LYS A 517 -10.75 8.57 -40.80
N PHE A 518 -10.41 8.92 -42.04
CA PHE A 518 -11.26 8.71 -43.21
C PHE A 518 -10.93 7.43 -43.98
N VAL A 519 -11.95 6.63 -44.29
CA VAL A 519 -11.88 5.50 -45.22
C VAL A 519 -12.86 5.74 -46.37
N GLY A 520 -12.35 5.72 -47.59
CA GLY A 520 -13.17 5.91 -48.80
C GLY A 520 -13.40 4.61 -49.56
N LEU A 521 -14.66 4.19 -49.69
CA LEU A 521 -15.07 3.02 -50.46
C LEU A 521 -15.83 3.46 -51.70
N TRP A 522 -15.27 3.19 -52.89
CA TRP A 522 -15.80 3.73 -54.14
C TRP A 522 -16.36 2.69 -55.11
N GLY A 523 -17.52 2.97 -55.70
CA GLY A 523 -18.17 2.15 -56.73
C GLY A 523 -17.91 2.62 -58.18
N THR A 524 -18.36 1.86 -59.18
CA THR A 524 -18.13 2.17 -60.62
C THR A 524 -19.34 2.75 -61.36
N GLY A 525 -20.38 3.17 -60.65
CA GLY A 525 -21.70 3.43 -61.22
C GLY A 525 -21.92 4.80 -61.86
N ASP A 526 -21.21 5.85 -61.44
CA ASP A 526 -21.47 7.20 -61.96
C ASP A 526 -20.25 7.90 -62.59
N GLN A 527 -20.46 8.48 -63.78
CA GLN A 527 -19.47 9.21 -64.57
C GLN A 527 -19.92 10.64 -64.91
N THR A 528 -21.05 11.14 -64.37
CA THR A 528 -21.56 12.47 -64.69
C THR A 528 -21.16 13.53 -63.64
N GLY A 529 -19.97 14.10 -63.76
CA GLY A 529 -19.50 15.10 -62.79
C GLY A 529 -18.05 15.51 -62.99
N THR A 530 -17.44 16.21 -62.03
CA THR A 530 -16.00 16.50 -62.04
C THR A 530 -15.23 15.49 -61.21
N GLY A 531 -14.23 14.84 -61.82
CA GLY A 531 -13.46 13.77 -61.18
C GLY A 531 -14.15 12.40 -61.30
N THR A 532 -13.62 11.44 -60.54
CA THR A 532 -14.17 10.11 -60.29
C THR A 532 -14.43 9.94 -58.79
N ALA A 533 -15.33 9.04 -58.39
CA ALA A 533 -15.55 8.69 -56.99
C ALA A 533 -14.23 8.34 -56.26
N GLN A 534 -13.35 7.60 -56.94
CA GLN A 534 -11.99 7.33 -56.47
C GLN A 534 -11.20 8.61 -56.19
N SER A 535 -11.13 9.56 -57.15
CA SER A 535 -10.36 10.79 -56.95
C SER A 535 -10.92 11.67 -55.83
N VAL A 536 -12.25 11.71 -55.68
CA VAL A 536 -12.91 12.47 -54.60
C VAL A 536 -12.55 11.90 -53.24
N ALA A 537 -12.66 10.57 -53.08
CA ALA A 537 -12.26 9.89 -51.86
C ALA A 537 -10.76 10.08 -51.57
N THR A 538 -9.90 9.99 -52.59
CA THR A 538 -8.46 10.25 -52.48
C THR A 538 -8.17 11.68 -52.03
N ASP A 539 -8.88 12.68 -52.57
CA ASP A 539 -8.68 14.07 -52.20
C ASP A 539 -9.08 14.33 -50.74
N ILE A 540 -10.14 13.69 -50.22
CA ILE A 540 -10.52 13.77 -48.79
C ILE A 540 -9.45 13.11 -47.92
N ALA A 541 -9.06 11.87 -48.24
CA ALA A 541 -8.08 11.10 -47.47
C ALA A 541 -6.72 11.82 -47.35
N ASN A 542 -6.24 12.40 -48.46
CA ASN A 542 -5.01 13.20 -48.46
C ASN A 542 -5.17 14.48 -47.64
N ALA A 543 -6.32 15.16 -47.74
CA ALA A 543 -6.58 16.40 -47.01
C ALA A 543 -6.81 16.16 -45.51
N SER A 544 -7.30 15.00 -45.09
CA SER A 544 -7.43 14.60 -43.68
C SER A 544 -6.13 14.03 -43.10
N GLY A 545 -5.13 13.76 -43.94
CA GLY A 545 -3.89 13.07 -43.53
C GLY A 545 -4.10 11.60 -43.20
N THR A 546 -5.21 11.00 -43.66
CA THR A 546 -5.49 9.56 -43.49
C THR A 546 -4.83 8.77 -44.63
N VAL A 547 -3.51 8.63 -44.51
CA VAL A 547 -2.64 7.88 -45.41
C VAL A 547 -1.85 6.85 -44.60
N ASP A 548 -1.44 5.76 -45.26
CA ASP A 548 -0.61 4.72 -44.68
C ASP A 548 0.85 5.17 -44.52
N SER A 549 1.70 4.27 -44.03
CA SER A 549 3.13 4.48 -43.84
C SER A 549 3.91 4.84 -45.12
N SER A 550 3.38 4.46 -46.30
CA SER A 550 3.95 4.79 -47.61
C SER A 550 3.40 6.10 -48.19
N GLY A 551 2.43 6.72 -47.50
CA GLY A 551 1.71 7.91 -47.95
C GLY A 551 0.56 7.62 -48.91
N ASP A 552 0.15 6.36 -49.07
CA ASP A 552 -1.00 5.99 -49.88
C ASP A 552 -2.31 6.17 -49.09
N PRO A 553 -3.38 6.74 -49.69
CA PRO A 553 -4.64 7.01 -49.01
C PRO A 553 -5.46 5.73 -48.80
N PHE A 554 -6.18 5.64 -47.68
CA PHE A 554 -7.10 4.54 -47.36
C PHE A 554 -8.38 4.54 -48.22
N VAL A 555 -8.21 4.28 -49.52
CA VAL A 555 -9.27 4.36 -50.53
C VAL A 555 -9.33 3.06 -51.34
N TYR A 556 -10.46 2.36 -51.26
CA TYR A 556 -10.63 1.02 -51.82
C TYR A 556 -11.83 0.94 -52.74
N GLN A 557 -11.73 0.10 -53.77
CA GLN A 557 -12.82 -0.12 -54.71
C GLN A 557 -13.84 -1.08 -54.10
N ALA A 558 -15.09 -0.67 -53.90
CA ALA A 558 -16.13 -1.45 -53.21
C ALA A 558 -17.31 -1.77 -54.13
N ILE A 559 -17.08 -2.60 -55.15
CA ILE A 559 -18.13 -3.02 -56.09
C ILE A 559 -18.95 -4.17 -55.49
N ASP A 560 -20.27 -4.03 -55.50
CA ASP A 560 -21.24 -5.03 -55.07
C ASP A 560 -20.91 -5.53 -53.64
N ASN A 561 -20.74 -6.84 -53.47
CA ASN A 561 -20.45 -7.47 -52.18
C ASN A 561 -19.01 -7.26 -51.68
N ALA A 562 -18.14 -6.61 -52.46
CA ALA A 562 -16.77 -6.33 -52.04
C ALA A 562 -16.69 -5.26 -50.94
N VAL A 563 -17.74 -4.45 -50.76
CA VAL A 563 -17.80 -3.40 -49.73
C VAL A 563 -17.45 -3.93 -48.35
N VAL A 564 -17.98 -5.10 -47.96
CA VAL A 564 -17.76 -5.70 -46.64
C VAL A 564 -16.29 -6.07 -46.43
N GLN A 565 -15.71 -6.79 -47.39
CA GLN A 565 -14.32 -7.26 -47.29
C GLN A 565 -13.32 -6.10 -47.35
N ASN A 566 -13.61 -5.07 -48.15
CA ASN A 566 -12.75 -3.91 -48.26
C ASN A 566 -12.93 -2.94 -47.09
N THR A 567 -14.09 -2.88 -46.45
CA THR A 567 -14.25 -2.21 -45.13
C THR A 567 -13.34 -2.88 -44.10
N VAL A 568 -13.42 -4.21 -43.95
CA VAL A 568 -12.56 -4.95 -43.01
C VAL A 568 -11.09 -4.73 -43.32
N THR A 569 -10.71 -4.82 -44.60
CA THR A 569 -9.32 -4.59 -45.03
C THR A 569 -8.87 -3.17 -44.70
N ALA A 570 -9.68 -2.17 -45.01
CA ALA A 570 -9.35 -0.77 -44.78
C ALA A 570 -9.17 -0.46 -43.29
N ILE A 571 -10.11 -0.90 -42.45
CA ILE A 571 -10.05 -0.64 -41.01
C ILE A 571 -8.88 -1.40 -40.38
N LYS A 572 -8.62 -2.65 -40.80
CA LYS A 572 -7.44 -3.40 -40.33
C LYS A 572 -6.13 -2.75 -40.76
N GLN A 573 -6.03 -2.24 -41.98
CA GLN A 573 -4.83 -1.50 -42.38
C GLN A 573 -4.71 -0.18 -41.62
N LEU A 574 -5.82 0.52 -41.37
CA LEU A 574 -5.83 1.75 -40.59
C LEU A 574 -5.35 1.47 -39.16
N ALA A 575 -5.83 0.40 -38.53
CA ALA A 575 -5.41 -0.04 -37.21
C ALA A 575 -3.95 -0.52 -37.12
N ARG A 576 -3.22 -0.58 -38.23
CA ARG A 576 -1.81 -1.05 -38.27
C ARG A 576 -0.84 -0.02 -38.80
N GLU A 577 -1.24 0.68 -39.85
CA GLU A 577 -0.35 1.48 -40.68
C GLU A 577 -0.55 2.97 -40.45
N LYS A 578 -1.61 3.38 -39.74
CA LYS A 578 -1.81 4.77 -39.37
C LYS A 578 -1.17 5.03 -38.02
N SER A 579 -0.25 5.98 -37.99
CA SER A 579 0.36 6.44 -36.75
C SER A 579 -0.66 7.10 -35.81
N LEU A 580 -0.46 6.86 -34.52
CA LEU A 580 -1.14 7.50 -33.39
C LEU A 580 -0.19 8.53 -32.76
N ASP A 581 -0.75 9.63 -32.28
CA ASP A 581 -0.08 10.55 -31.36
C ASP A 581 -0.25 9.99 -29.94
N THR A 582 0.82 9.48 -29.33
CA THR A 582 0.73 8.75 -28.06
C THR A 582 1.39 9.53 -26.93
N THR A 583 0.68 9.72 -25.82
CA THR A 583 1.16 10.43 -24.61
C THR A 583 0.93 9.55 -23.40
N ILE A 584 1.61 9.86 -22.29
CA ILE A 584 1.31 9.30 -20.97
C ILE A 584 1.01 10.45 -20.01
N ASP A 585 0.04 10.27 -19.13
CA ASP A 585 -0.28 11.21 -18.05
C ASP A 585 -0.58 10.46 -16.75
N ALA A 586 -0.33 11.11 -15.61
CA ALA A 586 -0.71 10.62 -14.29
C ALA A 586 -1.88 11.45 -13.75
N THR A 587 -2.84 10.78 -13.11
CA THR A 587 -3.93 11.43 -12.40
C THR A 587 -4.10 10.83 -11.01
N ASP A 588 -4.46 11.67 -10.05
CA ASP A 588 -4.84 11.26 -8.70
C ASP A 588 -6.02 10.28 -8.72
N ALA A 589 -5.94 9.19 -7.96
CA ALA A 589 -7.06 8.27 -7.79
C ALA A 589 -7.95 8.80 -6.65
N ASP A 590 -9.18 9.19 -6.96
CA ASP A 590 -10.17 9.57 -5.93
C ASP A 590 -10.68 8.28 -5.25
N ASP A 591 -9.95 7.84 -4.23
CA ASP A 591 -10.20 6.61 -3.45
C ASP A 591 -11.38 6.74 -2.48
N GLY A 592 -12.00 7.92 -2.39
CA GLY A 592 -13.14 8.19 -1.52
C GLY A 592 -12.81 8.21 -0.02
N ALA A 593 -11.54 8.05 0.36
CA ALA A 593 -11.07 7.95 1.74
C ALA A 593 -10.66 9.32 2.33
N GLY A 594 -11.22 10.43 1.84
CA GLY A 594 -10.97 11.74 2.44
C GLY A 594 -9.52 12.21 2.36
N ASP A 595 -8.68 11.51 1.59
CA ASP A 595 -7.37 12.00 1.24
C ASP A 595 -7.51 13.30 0.44
N THR A 596 -6.72 14.29 0.83
CA THR A 596 -6.67 15.61 0.21
C THR A 596 -5.35 15.87 -0.50
N ILE A 597 -4.43 14.91 -0.40
CA ILE A 597 -3.11 14.90 -0.97
C ILE A 597 -3.25 14.33 -2.39
N ASP A 598 -2.72 15.06 -3.36
CA ASP A 598 -2.71 14.61 -4.75
C ASP A 598 -1.52 13.65 -4.91
N ALA A 599 -1.79 12.36 -5.13
CA ALA A 599 -0.75 11.32 -5.22
C ALA A 599 0.23 11.57 -6.38
N THR A 600 -0.15 12.33 -7.41
CA THR A 600 0.75 12.67 -8.51
C THR A 600 1.95 13.50 -8.06
N GLN A 601 1.92 14.11 -6.88
CA GLN A 601 3.07 14.84 -6.33
C GLN A 601 4.26 13.94 -6.00
N PHE A 602 4.06 12.63 -5.87
CA PHE A 602 5.11 11.66 -5.62
C PHE A 602 5.80 11.22 -6.92
N ILE A 603 5.27 11.61 -8.09
CA ILE A 603 5.91 11.41 -9.40
C ILE A 603 6.71 12.67 -9.72
N ASP A 604 8.03 12.55 -9.94
CA ASP A 604 8.86 13.68 -10.37
C ASP A 604 8.62 13.98 -11.86
N TYR A 605 8.74 12.96 -12.70
CA TYR A 605 8.47 13.05 -14.14
C TYR A 605 8.21 11.67 -14.77
N LEU A 606 7.63 11.68 -15.97
CA LEU A 606 7.48 10.52 -16.84
C LEU A 606 8.37 10.72 -18.08
N GLU A 607 9.25 9.77 -18.38
CA GLU A 607 10.18 9.91 -19.50
C GLU A 607 10.06 8.74 -20.48
N VAL A 608 10.05 9.04 -21.77
CA VAL A 608 10.17 8.04 -22.83
C VAL A 608 11.51 7.33 -22.68
N ASN A 609 11.45 6.00 -22.52
CA ASN A 609 12.64 5.20 -22.43
C ASN A 609 13.32 5.06 -23.82
N VAL A 610 14.28 5.96 -24.09
CA VAL A 610 15.07 5.97 -25.34
C VAL A 610 16.30 5.05 -25.28
N SER A 611 16.56 4.43 -24.14
CA SER A 611 17.78 3.63 -23.91
C SER A 611 17.78 2.34 -24.75
N GLY A 612 16.60 1.82 -25.09
CA GLY A 612 16.41 0.55 -25.78
C GLY A 612 16.84 -0.67 -24.95
N SER A 613 17.02 -0.52 -23.63
CA SER A 613 17.02 -1.67 -22.71
C SER A 613 15.59 -2.11 -22.39
N GLY A 614 15.39 -3.38 -22.03
CA GLY A 614 14.06 -3.98 -22.01
C GLY A 614 13.57 -4.33 -23.41
N GLU A 615 12.38 -4.90 -23.55
CA GLU A 615 11.80 -5.30 -24.84
C GLU A 615 11.25 -4.10 -25.66
N CYS A 616 11.83 -2.90 -25.48
CA CYS A 616 11.34 -1.64 -26.02
C CYS A 616 11.95 -1.31 -27.41
N ASP A 617 11.12 -0.86 -28.36
CA ASP A 617 11.56 -0.32 -29.64
C ASP A 617 12.03 1.15 -29.48
N VAL A 618 13.12 1.51 -30.15
CA VAL A 618 13.52 2.93 -30.28
C VAL A 618 12.66 3.59 -31.37
N VAL A 619 11.85 4.59 -30.98
CA VAL A 619 10.95 5.35 -31.87
C VAL A 619 11.30 6.83 -31.85
N ASP A 620 11.24 7.49 -33.02
CA ASP A 620 11.54 8.92 -33.23
C ASP A 620 10.53 9.49 -34.26
N PRO A 621 9.99 10.71 -34.09
CA PRO A 621 10.25 11.66 -33.00
C PRO A 621 9.60 11.30 -31.67
N THR A 622 10.24 11.74 -30.60
CA THR A 622 9.69 11.93 -29.26
C THR A 622 9.35 13.41 -29.05
N ALA A 623 8.52 13.71 -28.06
CA ALA A 623 8.20 15.09 -27.68
C ALA A 623 7.87 15.20 -26.20
N ASP A 624 8.25 16.33 -25.62
CA ASP A 624 7.81 16.88 -24.34
C ASP A 624 6.48 17.65 -24.55
N THR A 625 5.37 17.10 -24.02
CA THR A 625 4.02 17.65 -24.21
C THR A 625 3.53 18.51 -23.06
N ASP A 626 4.03 18.31 -21.85
CA ASP A 626 3.65 19.09 -20.65
C ASP A 626 4.63 20.25 -20.33
N GLY A 627 5.83 20.23 -20.92
CA GLY A 627 6.86 21.26 -20.82
C GLY A 627 7.80 21.11 -19.62
N ASP A 628 7.85 19.95 -18.97
CA ASP A 628 8.70 19.67 -17.81
C ASP A 628 10.20 19.49 -18.18
N GLY A 629 10.49 19.24 -19.46
CA GLY A 629 11.82 19.04 -20.01
C GLY A 629 12.20 17.58 -20.28
N TYR A 630 11.31 16.64 -20.01
CA TYR A 630 11.40 15.22 -20.32
C TYR A 630 10.43 14.89 -21.46
N ASP A 631 10.86 14.05 -22.40
CA ASP A 631 9.98 13.66 -23.49
C ASP A 631 8.98 12.62 -22.96
N ASP A 632 7.69 12.89 -22.99
CA ASP A 632 6.60 12.05 -22.46
C ASP A 632 5.71 11.44 -23.58
N ALA A 633 6.00 11.78 -24.84
CA ALA A 633 5.15 11.42 -25.97
C ALA A 633 5.89 10.88 -27.20
N PHE A 634 5.14 10.11 -27.98
CA PHE A 634 5.47 9.67 -29.33
C PHE A 634 4.48 10.25 -30.35
N PRO A 635 4.78 11.41 -30.98
CA PRO A 635 3.88 12.03 -31.96
C PRO A 635 3.56 11.20 -33.20
N VAL A 636 4.39 10.19 -33.51
CA VAL A 636 4.22 9.31 -34.67
C VAL A 636 4.53 7.87 -34.29
N LEU A 637 3.60 7.24 -33.58
CA LEU A 637 3.73 5.86 -33.15
C LEU A 637 2.86 4.92 -33.98
N TYR A 638 3.48 3.94 -34.64
CA TYR A 638 2.75 2.99 -35.47
C TYR A 638 2.28 1.80 -34.63
N PRO A 639 1.01 1.37 -34.77
CA PRO A 639 0.49 0.25 -34.01
C PRO A 639 1.32 -1.03 -34.12
N GLY A 640 1.38 -1.78 -33.01
CA GLY A 640 2.18 -3.00 -32.84
C GLY A 640 3.62 -2.77 -32.40
N LYS A 641 4.05 -1.50 -32.25
CA LYS A 641 5.35 -1.14 -31.67
C LYS A 641 5.34 -1.25 -30.15
N HIS A 642 6.42 -1.81 -29.60
CA HIS A 642 6.68 -1.86 -28.17
C HIS A 642 7.36 -0.56 -27.77
N VAL A 643 6.76 0.22 -26.91
CA VAL A 643 7.37 1.43 -26.36
C VAL A 643 7.31 1.36 -24.86
N CYS A 644 8.14 2.18 -24.22
CA CYS A 644 8.26 2.17 -22.78
C CYS A 644 8.38 3.60 -22.27
N TRP A 645 7.85 3.82 -21.07
CA TRP A 645 8.05 5.03 -20.29
C TRP A 645 8.61 4.64 -18.94
N ASP A 646 9.61 5.38 -18.49
CA ASP A 646 10.14 5.28 -17.13
C ASP A 646 9.32 6.22 -16.24
N VAL A 647 8.77 5.65 -15.16
CA VAL A 647 8.07 6.33 -14.08
C VAL A 647 9.10 6.62 -13.02
N VAL A 648 9.41 7.90 -12.83
CA VAL A 648 10.44 8.34 -11.89
C VAL A 648 9.75 9.04 -10.72
N PRO A 649 9.75 8.45 -9.52
CA PRO A 649 9.21 9.11 -8.34
C PRO A 649 10.11 10.26 -7.89
N VAL A 650 9.60 11.09 -6.98
CA VAL A 650 10.44 12.07 -6.27
C VAL A 650 11.59 11.35 -5.58
N PRO A 651 12.82 11.88 -5.61
CA PRO A 651 13.97 11.19 -5.03
C PRO A 651 13.85 11.03 -3.50
N GLN A 652 13.09 11.93 -2.86
CA GLN A 652 12.75 11.89 -1.44
C GLN A 652 11.40 12.58 -1.22
N ASN A 653 10.54 11.99 -0.40
CA ASN A 653 9.31 12.65 0.03
C ASN A 653 9.64 13.77 1.03
N THR A 654 9.18 14.99 0.75
CA THR A 654 9.38 16.16 1.63
C THR A 654 8.07 16.89 1.93
N THR A 655 6.95 16.32 1.50
CA THR A 655 5.63 16.96 1.55
C THR A 655 4.73 16.32 2.59
N VAL A 656 4.78 14.98 2.72
CA VAL A 656 3.94 14.22 3.63
C VAL A 656 4.82 13.57 4.70
N PRO A 657 4.75 14.02 5.96
CA PRO A 657 5.52 13.41 7.05
C PRO A 657 5.00 12.01 7.37
N ALA A 658 5.89 11.16 7.89
CA ALA A 658 5.51 9.89 8.50
C ALA A 658 4.58 10.13 9.71
N THR A 659 3.70 9.16 9.94
CA THR A 659 2.77 9.07 11.07
C THR A 659 3.09 7.82 11.88
N ASP A 660 2.34 7.58 12.95
CA ASP A 660 2.52 6.38 13.77
C ASP A 660 2.06 5.13 12.99
N ALA A 661 1.02 5.23 12.16
CA ALA A 661 0.66 4.21 11.16
C ALA A 661 1.20 4.53 9.75
N PRO A 662 1.40 3.54 8.86
CA PRO A 662 1.75 3.78 7.47
C PRO A 662 0.62 4.47 6.68
N GLN A 663 0.99 5.08 5.55
CA GLN A 663 0.06 5.80 4.68
C GLN A 663 0.24 5.37 3.22
N ILE A 664 -0.87 5.04 2.55
CA ILE A 664 -0.88 4.67 1.12
C ILE A 664 -1.57 5.74 0.29
N TYR A 665 -0.95 6.11 -0.82
CA TYR A 665 -1.48 7.03 -1.81
C TYR A 665 -1.52 6.35 -3.18
N ARG A 666 -2.61 6.53 -3.93
CA ARG A 666 -2.80 5.88 -5.23
C ARG A 666 -2.91 6.90 -6.37
N ALA A 667 -2.14 6.69 -7.43
CA ALA A 667 -2.27 7.41 -8.70
C ALA A 667 -2.60 6.43 -9.83
N ILE A 668 -3.15 6.95 -10.92
CA ILE A 668 -3.45 6.21 -12.15
C ILE A 668 -2.59 6.77 -13.27
N LEU A 669 -1.77 5.92 -13.89
CA LEU A 669 -1.09 6.22 -15.15
C LEU A 669 -2.00 5.88 -16.31
N THR A 670 -2.21 6.81 -17.23
CA THR A 670 -3.00 6.60 -18.45
C THR A 670 -2.14 6.81 -19.69
N VAL A 671 -1.98 5.77 -20.51
CA VAL A 671 -1.42 5.91 -21.85
C VAL A 671 -2.54 6.28 -22.81
N ARG A 672 -2.39 7.37 -23.59
CA ARG A 672 -3.40 7.84 -24.55
C ARG A 672 -2.89 7.80 -25.98
N GLY A 673 -3.75 7.47 -26.94
CA GLY A 673 -3.50 7.55 -28.38
C GLY A 673 -4.53 8.43 -29.09
N ASP A 674 -4.08 9.48 -29.78
CA ASP A 674 -4.92 10.52 -30.37
C ASP A 674 -5.94 11.12 -29.37
N GLY A 675 -5.58 11.13 -28.08
CA GLY A 675 -6.38 11.64 -26.96
C GLY A 675 -7.35 10.63 -26.33
N SER A 676 -7.33 9.36 -26.71
CA SER A 676 -8.16 8.28 -26.15
C SER A 676 -7.30 7.32 -25.31
N PRO A 677 -7.76 6.83 -24.14
CA PRO A 677 -6.98 5.90 -23.32
C PRO A 677 -6.76 4.58 -24.07
N LEU A 678 -5.54 4.06 -23.97
CA LEU A 678 -5.10 2.80 -24.57
C LEU A 678 -4.66 1.78 -23.52
N ASP A 679 -4.21 2.26 -22.35
CA ASP A 679 -3.82 1.47 -21.18
C ASP A 679 -3.93 2.33 -19.92
N GLU A 680 -4.25 1.70 -18.79
CA GLU A 680 -4.33 2.31 -17.46
C GLU A 680 -3.69 1.37 -16.43
N ARG A 681 -2.85 1.93 -15.54
CA ARG A 681 -2.13 1.19 -14.49
C ARG A 681 -2.20 1.94 -13.19
N ASP A 682 -2.29 1.21 -12.08
CA ASP A 682 -2.24 1.78 -10.76
C ASP A 682 -0.79 1.98 -10.31
N VAL A 683 -0.58 3.03 -9.53
CA VAL A 683 0.69 3.33 -8.86
C VAL A 683 0.41 3.57 -7.39
N TYR A 684 0.98 2.73 -6.54
CA TYR A 684 0.87 2.81 -5.09
C TYR A 684 2.14 3.44 -4.51
N PHE A 685 1.96 4.43 -3.65
CA PHE A 685 3.01 5.08 -2.90
C PHE A 685 2.82 4.82 -1.41
N LEU A 686 3.73 4.07 -0.81
CA LEU A 686 3.74 3.76 0.62
C LEU A 686 4.67 4.72 1.36
N ILE A 687 4.15 5.42 2.35
CA ILE A 687 4.96 6.13 3.36
C ILE A 687 4.97 5.24 4.61
N PRO A 688 6.14 4.69 4.99
CA PRO A 688 6.30 3.93 6.23
C PRO A 688 5.99 4.76 7.48
N PRO A 689 5.72 4.11 8.62
CA PRO A 689 5.53 4.79 9.90
C PRO A 689 6.82 5.46 10.41
N LYS A 690 6.71 6.20 11.51
CA LYS A 690 7.75 7.14 11.97
C LYS A 690 9.01 6.45 12.50
N ASP A 691 8.89 5.22 13.00
CA ASP A 691 9.94 4.57 13.79
C ASP A 691 10.43 3.22 13.20
N VAL A 692 9.71 2.61 12.24
CA VAL A 692 10.16 1.40 11.52
C VAL A 692 11.20 1.69 10.43
N ILE A 693 12.38 1.08 10.54
CA ILE A 693 13.35 1.04 9.44
C ILE A 693 13.03 -0.15 8.52
N ILE A 694 12.12 0.05 7.55
CA ILE A 694 11.94 -0.92 6.46
C ILE A 694 13.24 -1.01 5.65
N THR A 695 14.08 -1.99 5.95
CA THR A 695 15.26 -2.26 5.12
C THR A 695 14.86 -3.16 3.95
N PRO A 696 15.11 -2.75 2.68
CA PRO A 696 14.79 -3.59 1.55
C PRO A 696 15.60 -4.91 1.61
N PRO A 697 15.02 -6.05 1.19
CA PRO A 697 15.67 -7.35 1.27
C PRO A 697 17.00 -7.37 0.51
N LYS A 698 17.96 -8.11 1.06
CA LYS A 698 19.36 -8.19 0.57
C LYS A 698 19.55 -9.00 -0.72
#